data_AF-A0A367KWI6-F1
#
_entry.id   AF-A0A367KWI6-F1
#
_cell.length_a   1.000
_cell.length_b   1.000
_cell.length_c   1.000
_cell.angle_alpha   90.00
_cell.angle_beta   90.00
_cell.angle_gamma   90.00
#
_symmetry.space_group_name_H-M   'P 1'
#
loop_
_entity.id
_entity.type
_entity.pdbx_description
1 polymer ?
#
loop_
_entity_poly.entity_id
_entity_poly.type
_entity_poly.pdbx_seq_one_letter_code
_entity_poly.pdbx_strand_id
1 'polypeptide(L)'
;MEYENLEQQTAPESTRGLFDFPEIGKSSDKKRTSQDHRNKPVPMQGYRLRNSDLMVASSKSTSSLNNSRNSNSRCSFAGLQTLKEEINTDNIKDVINSLKNLPPINNASRESALAEAEAKLMGTFPREKRSSQLPVLNESDSTKRSVMNSKALSLVLVKPSYFSLVPFTPTRVNFSRDDANPHQRRPLFIAHLPFSALTPLFRSRQLVRGLLRVNKRNRNDAYVTCDELNGCDIYICGSRDRNRALEGDGVAVRLVNVEKVLREKQEKEDAKLARNHGQTRLPDEEDENEIMLGGDEEIDVVRPKYAGVVVAILERAQNQVFSGTLTLSRPNNKRTQEEEDKSKKEAPRIAWFKATDKRVPLIAIPIEQVPEDFVDNSEAYSNRLFVGAIKRWPITSLHPFGTLDKELGIITDLNVQVKAILADANVTDMPFEEPVMQCVPDSFSPSEKDNRRDLTLEEHSSMITIDPIGSTLFEDGLSIVRLDDNTFEVGVHVCDVSHFIKPHSPLDKEARARGVQVNLDFKEVPIPAMSVVWKLDKEGIVLDTWFGKTVVRSTAQLTYSNVEHILSGSESHGEKIDSDVRLLHQLATHLYKSRYTSQAMGLFKQKLVYNDPKTPATATITHKNENAKIVKEFLFLANQSVAQKIASQYPDQALLRRQSPPDSRKINELKEYASTYLNVTLDTINAKTLQMSVENIEDLELRQLVSILVLKTIEPPKYFCAGAFDISKYSHFSTGAPLFTHFTAPLRRYVDVIVHRQLESALSGEKHFYLASDTIQKLAQHCNVKKEASIDVNHQGKLLSLALYLDSKPARMYEARVIAVMENSFDVSLPEFGLERRIHLASLPISDHEYDSERRILKIDWKASRQTIQALDKVKVTLTTEMVRTPPSIRILAANPF
;
A
#
# COMPACT_ATOMS: atom_id res chain seq x y z
N MET A 1 -14.70 -35.60 -0.02
CA MET A 1 -15.16 -36.60 0.97
C MET A 1 -13.94 -37.16 1.66
N GLU A 2 -14.07 -37.40 2.96
CA GLU A 2 -13.07 -37.99 3.86
C GLU A 2 -11.77 -37.18 4.05
N TYR A 3 -11.07 -37.52 5.13
CA TYR A 3 -10.07 -36.73 5.88
C TYR A 3 -8.99 -37.70 6.41
N GLU A 4 -8.00 -37.16 7.15
CA GLU A 4 -6.99 -37.89 7.94
C GLU A 4 -5.97 -38.77 7.17
N ASN A 5 -4.68 -38.40 7.26
CA ASN A 5 -3.74 -39.05 8.19
C ASN A 5 -2.36 -38.37 8.23
N LEU A 6 -1.51 -38.81 9.16
CA LEU A 6 -0.08 -38.47 9.36
C LEU A 6 0.26 -37.06 9.89
N GLU A 7 0.10 -36.89 11.21
CA GLU A 7 1.25 -36.45 12.01
C GLU A 7 2.08 -37.67 12.41
N GLN A 8 3.40 -37.66 12.20
CA GLN A 8 4.41 -38.27 13.10
C GLN A 8 5.84 -38.11 12.59
N GLN A 9 6.79 -38.08 13.55
CA GLN A 9 8.24 -38.32 13.40
C GLN A 9 9.05 -37.24 12.63
N THR A 10 10.24 -36.80 13.07
CA THR A 10 11.06 -37.13 14.26
C THR A 10 11.71 -35.88 14.86
N ALA A 11 12.10 -35.95 16.14
CA ALA A 11 13.10 -35.08 16.76
C ALA A 11 14.17 -35.97 17.45
N PRO A 12 15.47 -35.62 17.41
CA PRO A 12 16.51 -36.38 18.08
C PRO A 12 16.63 -36.00 19.57
N GLU A 13 16.84 -37.01 20.42
CA GLU A 13 16.99 -36.85 21.87
C GLU A 13 18.40 -36.41 22.29
N SER A 14 18.51 -35.72 23.43
CA SER A 14 19.61 -35.95 24.36
C SER A 14 19.14 -35.83 25.81
N THR A 15 19.50 -36.80 26.65
CA THR A 15 19.15 -36.90 28.08
C THR A 15 20.30 -36.35 28.95
N ARG A 16 20.17 -36.02 30.25
CA ARG A 16 19.53 -36.67 31.42
C ARG A 16 19.42 -35.61 32.55
N GLY A 17 18.61 -35.73 33.62
CA GLY A 17 17.70 -36.79 34.07
C GLY A 17 17.40 -36.64 35.59
N LEU A 18 16.99 -37.74 36.25
CA LEU A 18 16.72 -37.98 37.70
C LEU A 18 15.24 -38.04 38.18
N PHE A 19 15.02 -38.97 39.11
CA PHE A 19 13.84 -39.25 39.97
C PHE A 19 12.57 -39.90 39.36
N ASP A 20 12.69 -41.23 39.22
CA ASP A 20 11.88 -42.27 39.89
C ASP A 20 10.37 -42.54 39.62
N PHE A 21 10.09 -43.84 39.70
CA PHE A 21 8.85 -44.64 39.55
C PHE A 21 7.93 -44.58 40.81
N PRO A 22 6.72 -45.22 40.92
CA PRO A 22 6.24 -46.38 40.14
C PRO A 22 4.74 -46.54 39.76
N GLU A 23 4.54 -47.23 38.62
CA GLU A 23 3.62 -48.37 38.34
C GLU A 23 2.06 -48.31 38.46
N ILE A 24 1.45 -49.36 37.86
CA ILE A 24 0.06 -49.85 37.88
C ILE A 24 -0.88 -49.26 36.80
N GLY A 25 -1.53 -50.05 35.92
CA GLY A 25 -1.33 -51.48 35.65
C GLY A 25 -2.39 -52.20 34.78
N LYS A 26 -1.95 -52.78 33.65
CA LYS A 26 -2.47 -53.98 32.93
C LYS A 26 -3.91 -54.00 32.33
N SER A 27 -3.96 -54.67 31.17
CA SER A 27 -5.05 -55.53 30.63
C SER A 27 -6.32 -54.87 30.04
N SER A 28 -7.01 -55.44 29.03
CA SER A 28 -6.64 -56.45 28.00
C SER A 28 -7.80 -56.68 27.01
N ASP A 29 -7.51 -57.26 25.83
CA ASP A 29 -8.44 -58.14 25.06
C ASP A 29 -9.69 -57.49 24.39
N LYS A 30 -10.34 -58.04 23.33
CA LYS A 30 -10.09 -59.20 22.43
C LYS A 30 -10.90 -59.10 21.11
N LYS A 31 -10.33 -59.59 19.99
CA LYS A 31 -10.98 -60.40 18.90
C LYS A 31 -12.20 -59.82 18.13
N ARG A 32 -12.12 -59.67 16.77
CA ARG A 32 -12.51 -60.64 15.68
C ARG A 32 -13.73 -60.10 14.87
N THR A 33 -14.05 -60.45 13.60
CA THR A 33 -13.44 -61.25 12.49
C THR A 33 -14.16 -60.97 11.15
N SER A 34 -13.48 -61.20 10.00
CA SER A 34 -14.01 -61.68 8.68
C SER A 34 -15.06 -60.84 7.92
N GLN A 35 -15.25 -60.84 6.57
CA GLN A 35 -14.58 -61.32 5.31
C GLN A 35 -15.46 -60.79 4.13
N ASP A 36 -15.21 -60.92 2.82
CA ASP A 36 -14.05 -60.88 1.90
C ASP A 36 -14.63 -60.93 0.44
N HIS A 37 -13.79 -60.95 -0.61
CA HIS A 37 -14.09 -61.08 -2.06
C HIS A 37 -14.48 -59.74 -2.74
N ARG A 38 -13.86 -59.23 -3.84
CA ARG A 38 -13.36 -59.79 -5.14
C ARG A 38 -14.52 -60.13 -6.11
N ASN A 39 -14.59 -59.76 -7.41
CA ASN A 39 -13.66 -59.23 -8.45
C ASN A 39 -14.43 -58.25 -9.39
N LYS A 40 -13.86 -57.19 -10.05
CA LYS A 40 -13.10 -57.11 -11.35
C LYS A 40 -13.80 -57.73 -12.61
N PRO A 41 -13.59 -57.24 -13.87
CA PRO A 41 -13.51 -55.84 -14.41
C PRO A 41 -13.98 -55.59 -15.92
N VAL A 42 -13.96 -54.34 -16.44
CA VAL A 42 -13.97 -53.84 -17.87
C VAL A 42 -15.15 -54.21 -18.84
N PRO A 43 -15.32 -53.69 -20.11
CA PRO A 43 -14.80 -52.47 -20.80
C PRO A 43 -15.79 -51.63 -21.73
N MET A 44 -15.34 -50.43 -22.15
CA MET A 44 -15.47 -49.70 -23.45
C MET A 44 -16.79 -49.37 -24.24
N GLN A 45 -16.80 -48.10 -24.75
CA GLN A 45 -17.21 -47.57 -26.08
C GLN A 45 -18.68 -47.40 -26.57
N GLY A 46 -19.10 -46.13 -26.70
CA GLY A 46 -19.41 -45.47 -28.00
C GLY A 46 -20.87 -45.35 -28.49
N TYR A 47 -21.21 -44.23 -29.18
CA TYR A 47 -21.91 -44.19 -30.50
C TYR A 47 -22.02 -42.76 -31.13
N ARG A 48 -22.68 -42.66 -32.30
CA ARG A 48 -22.80 -41.54 -33.29
C ARG A 48 -24.21 -41.61 -33.96
N LEU A 49 -24.83 -40.61 -34.61
CA LEU A 49 -24.58 -39.17 -34.95
C LEU A 49 -25.99 -38.46 -34.93
N ARG A 50 -26.45 -37.42 -35.67
CA ARG A 50 -26.04 -36.61 -36.86
C ARG A 50 -26.78 -35.24 -36.86
N ASN A 51 -26.35 -34.35 -37.75
CA ASN A 51 -26.88 -33.01 -38.13
C ASN A 51 -28.39 -32.90 -38.47
N SER A 52 -28.88 -31.66 -38.50
CA SER A 52 -29.79 -31.13 -39.54
C SER A 52 -29.62 -29.61 -39.74
N ASP A 53 -29.72 -29.11 -40.98
CA ASP A 53 -29.51 -27.71 -41.39
C ASP A 53 -30.80 -26.87 -41.40
N LEU A 54 -30.72 -25.52 -41.50
CA LEU A 54 -31.60 -24.71 -42.38
C LEU A 54 -31.19 -23.22 -42.58
N MET A 55 -31.48 -22.77 -43.81
CA MET A 55 -31.23 -21.51 -44.53
C MET A 55 -31.47 -20.15 -43.85
N VAL A 56 -30.49 -19.25 -44.07
CA VAL A 56 -30.57 -17.94 -44.75
C VAL A 56 -31.94 -17.23 -44.88
N ALA A 57 -31.97 -15.95 -44.48
CA ALA A 57 -32.81 -14.90 -45.07
C ALA A 57 -32.04 -13.56 -45.12
N SER A 58 -32.42 -12.64 -46.02
CA SER A 58 -31.70 -11.37 -46.24
C SER A 58 -32.63 -10.17 -46.45
N SER A 59 -32.20 -8.98 -46.07
CA SER A 59 -32.76 -7.73 -46.59
C SER A 59 -31.69 -6.62 -46.65
N LYS A 60 -31.87 -5.70 -47.61
CA LYS A 60 -31.14 -4.43 -47.73
C LYS A 60 -32.14 -3.30 -47.60
N SER A 61 -31.69 -2.13 -47.13
CA SER A 61 -32.29 -0.85 -47.49
C SER A 61 -31.19 0.16 -47.77
N THR A 62 -31.49 1.19 -48.56
CA THR A 62 -30.48 2.06 -49.17
C THR A 62 -30.97 3.49 -49.30
N SER A 63 -30.16 4.44 -48.85
CA SER A 63 -30.21 5.85 -49.24
C SER A 63 -28.89 6.52 -48.83
N SER A 64 -28.28 7.47 -49.53
CA SER A 64 -28.19 7.83 -50.95
C SER A 64 -27.62 9.24 -50.97
N LEU A 65 -26.40 9.43 -51.52
CA LEU A 65 -25.96 10.68 -52.18
C LEU A 65 -25.82 11.94 -51.26
N ASN A 66 -24.96 12.92 -51.53
CA ASN A 66 -24.27 13.26 -52.79
C ASN A 66 -22.97 14.06 -52.54
N ASN A 67 -22.04 14.02 -53.52
CA ASN A 67 -21.05 15.04 -53.93
C ASN A 67 -20.41 16.01 -52.90
N SER A 68 -19.07 16.00 -52.73
CA SER A 68 -18.05 16.77 -53.52
C SER A 68 -17.96 18.27 -53.18
N ARG A 69 -16.81 18.98 -53.21
CA ARG A 69 -15.63 18.82 -54.10
C ARG A 69 -14.38 19.53 -53.50
N ASN A 70 -13.20 19.22 -54.04
CA ASN A 70 -11.92 19.87 -53.68
C ASN A 70 -11.88 21.39 -54.00
N SER A 71 -11.04 22.12 -53.27
CA SER A 71 -10.09 23.07 -53.90
C SER A 71 -8.80 23.19 -53.09
N ASN A 72 -7.67 23.35 -53.79
CA ASN A 72 -6.35 23.59 -53.18
C ASN A 72 -6.00 25.08 -53.26
N SER A 73 -5.20 25.57 -52.31
CA SER A 73 -4.29 26.69 -52.58
C SER A 73 -2.96 26.49 -51.82
N ARG A 74 -1.85 26.86 -52.47
CA ARG A 74 -0.49 26.91 -51.91
C ARG A 74 0.03 28.34 -52.14
N CYS A 75 0.75 28.92 -51.18
CA CYS A 75 1.87 29.85 -51.44
C CYS A 75 2.75 30.08 -50.20
N SER A 76 3.88 29.36 -50.17
CA SER A 76 5.25 29.86 -49.93
C SER A 76 5.57 31.02 -48.97
N PHE A 77 6.47 30.69 -48.02
CA PHE A 77 7.74 31.37 -47.67
C PHE A 77 7.84 32.46 -46.56
N ALA A 78 8.50 32.04 -45.46
CA ALA A 78 9.62 32.66 -44.73
C ALA A 78 9.50 34.03 -44.00
N GLY A 79 10.05 34.12 -42.77
CA GLY A 79 10.53 35.41 -42.23
C GLY A 79 10.54 35.67 -40.71
N LEU A 80 11.29 34.91 -39.90
CA LEU A 80 11.90 35.30 -38.59
C LEU A 80 11.11 35.94 -37.41
N GLN A 81 11.51 35.50 -36.21
CA GLN A 81 11.59 36.24 -34.92
C GLN A 81 10.32 36.69 -34.16
N THR A 82 10.02 35.91 -33.10
CA THR A 82 9.79 36.34 -31.70
C THR A 82 8.90 37.56 -31.40
N LEU A 83 7.78 37.33 -30.69
CA LEU A 83 7.40 38.14 -29.51
C LEU A 83 6.39 37.40 -28.60
N LYS A 84 6.15 37.99 -27.43
CA LYS A 84 5.53 37.51 -26.19
C LYS A 84 4.08 36.99 -26.28
N GLU A 85 3.69 36.32 -25.20
CA GLU A 85 2.29 36.08 -24.80
C GLU A 85 1.48 37.38 -24.71
N GLU A 86 0.23 37.37 -25.19
CA GLU A 86 -0.81 38.31 -24.78
C GLU A 86 -2.06 37.53 -24.32
N ILE A 87 -2.59 37.89 -23.15
CA ILE A 87 -3.80 37.30 -22.58
C ILE A 87 -4.99 38.16 -23.02
N ASN A 88 -5.96 37.55 -23.71
CA ASN A 88 -7.15 38.25 -24.20
C ASN A 88 -8.02 38.76 -23.02
N THR A 89 -8.26 40.07 -22.96
CA THR A 89 -8.91 40.76 -21.84
C THR A 89 -10.42 41.00 -21.98
N ASP A 90 -11.02 40.74 -23.15
CA ASP A 90 -12.37 41.28 -23.41
C ASP A 90 -13.51 40.59 -22.65
N ASN A 91 -13.37 39.31 -22.28
CA ASN A 91 -14.37 38.56 -21.50
C ASN A 91 -14.69 39.16 -20.11
N ILE A 92 -13.89 40.09 -19.58
CA ILE A 92 -14.09 40.67 -18.24
C ILE A 92 -15.14 41.79 -18.25
N LYS A 93 -15.30 42.52 -19.37
CA LYS A 93 -16.21 43.68 -19.45
C LYS A 93 -17.68 43.26 -19.38
N ASP A 94 -18.04 42.15 -20.02
CA ASP A 94 -19.41 41.66 -20.07
C ASP A 94 -19.89 41.13 -18.72
N VAL A 95 -19.03 40.38 -18.01
CA VAL A 95 -19.30 39.94 -16.62
C VAL A 95 -19.57 41.13 -15.68
N ILE A 96 -18.79 42.21 -15.81
CA ILE A 96 -18.98 43.45 -15.04
C ILE A 96 -20.31 44.15 -15.39
N ASN A 97 -20.80 44.03 -16.63
CA ASN A 97 -22.07 44.62 -17.03
C ASN A 97 -23.27 43.75 -16.61
N SER A 98 -23.17 42.41 -16.65
CA SER A 98 -24.19 41.52 -16.08
C SER A 98 -24.42 41.76 -14.59
N LEU A 99 -23.34 42.02 -13.83
CA LEU A 99 -23.41 42.29 -12.38
C LEU A 99 -24.09 43.61 -11.99
N LYS A 100 -24.32 44.54 -12.92
CA LYS A 100 -24.96 45.84 -12.63
C LYS A 100 -26.49 45.83 -12.68
N ASN A 101 -27.10 44.75 -13.20
CA ASN A 101 -28.53 44.71 -13.52
C ASN A 101 -29.37 43.84 -12.55
N LEU A 102 -28.90 43.64 -11.30
CA LEU A 102 -29.65 42.92 -10.26
C LEU A 102 -30.30 43.91 -9.27
N PRO A 103 -31.54 43.66 -8.82
CA PRO A 103 -32.27 44.55 -7.90
C PRO A 103 -31.73 44.47 -6.45
N PRO A 104 -31.90 45.55 -5.65
CA PRO A 104 -31.30 45.64 -4.32
C PRO A 104 -32.10 44.89 -3.24
N ILE A 105 -31.38 44.29 -2.29
CA ILE A 105 -31.92 43.79 -1.01
C ILE A 105 -31.16 44.50 0.14
N ASN A 106 -31.86 44.71 1.25
CA ASN A 106 -31.58 45.78 2.21
C ASN A 106 -30.34 45.54 3.11
N ASN A 107 -29.47 46.55 3.27
CA ASN A 107 -28.18 46.41 3.98
C ASN A 107 -28.27 46.41 5.52
N ALA A 108 -29.37 46.91 6.11
CA ALA A 108 -29.48 47.16 7.55
C ALA A 108 -29.24 45.91 8.43
N SER A 109 -29.56 44.71 7.95
CA SER A 109 -29.44 43.47 8.72
C SER A 109 -28.00 42.96 8.90
N ARG A 110 -27.05 43.46 8.09
CA ARG A 110 -25.67 42.92 8.06
C ARG A 110 -24.71 43.60 9.04
N GLU A 111 -24.87 44.89 9.27
CA GLU A 111 -24.00 45.66 10.17
C GLU A 111 -24.26 45.31 11.65
N SER A 112 -25.52 45.08 12.01
CA SER A 112 -25.90 44.61 13.36
C SER A 112 -25.24 43.27 13.73
N ALA A 113 -25.29 42.29 12.81
CA ALA A 113 -24.69 40.96 13.02
C ALA A 113 -23.16 40.99 13.09
N LEU A 114 -22.51 41.93 12.40
CA LEU A 114 -21.05 42.15 12.48
C LEU A 114 -20.65 42.78 13.82
N ALA A 115 -21.39 43.81 14.27
CA ALA A 115 -21.12 44.46 15.54
C ALA A 115 -21.28 43.49 16.74
N GLU A 116 -22.28 42.60 16.72
CA GLU A 116 -22.46 41.60 17.78
C GLU A 116 -21.35 40.52 17.77
N ALA A 117 -20.79 40.20 16.60
CA ALA A 117 -19.68 39.27 16.47
C ALA A 117 -18.35 39.86 16.97
N GLU A 118 -18.05 41.12 16.63
CA GLU A 118 -16.84 41.81 17.09
C GLU A 118 -16.88 42.06 18.61
N ALA A 119 -18.04 42.41 19.17
CA ALA A 119 -18.24 42.55 20.61
C ALA A 119 -17.98 41.24 21.40
N LYS A 120 -18.25 40.08 20.80
CA LYS A 120 -17.98 38.76 21.40
C LYS A 120 -16.52 38.33 21.30
N LEU A 121 -15.72 38.89 20.37
CA LEU A 121 -14.29 38.59 20.24
C LEU A 121 -13.39 39.38 21.21
N MET A 122 -13.87 40.51 21.76
CA MET A 122 -13.07 41.47 22.53
C MET A 122 -13.54 41.65 23.98
N GLY A 123 -13.93 40.56 24.65
CA GLY A 123 -14.32 40.54 26.07
C GLY A 123 -13.12 40.42 27.02
N THR A 124 -13.00 41.33 27.99
CA THR A 124 -11.85 41.42 28.91
C THR A 124 -12.02 40.58 30.19
N PHE A 125 -10.92 39.96 30.65
CA PHE A 125 -10.83 39.38 32.00
C PHE A 125 -10.52 40.47 33.05
N PRO A 126 -11.35 40.65 34.10
CA PRO A 126 -10.95 41.41 35.29
C PRO A 126 -9.97 40.58 36.16
N ARG A 127 -9.05 41.24 36.84
CA ARG A 127 -8.01 40.59 37.66
C ARG A 127 -7.92 41.21 39.05
N GLU A 128 -8.59 40.58 40.02
CA GLU A 128 -8.45 40.94 41.44
C GLU A 128 -7.22 40.31 42.10
N LYS A 129 -6.93 40.73 43.34
CA LYS A 129 -5.62 40.61 44.00
C LYS A 129 -5.60 39.52 45.08
N ARG A 130 -4.45 38.84 45.26
CA ARG A 130 -3.63 38.89 46.51
C ARG A 130 -2.35 38.04 46.43
N SER A 131 -1.34 38.46 47.22
CA SER A 131 -0.19 37.74 47.86
C SER A 131 0.35 36.42 47.28
N SER A 132 1.66 36.13 47.30
CA SER A 132 2.78 36.76 48.04
C SER A 132 4.19 36.41 47.49
N GLN A 133 5.13 37.35 47.71
CA GLN A 133 6.57 37.19 47.98
C GLN A 133 7.37 36.00 47.37
N LEU A 134 8.37 36.35 46.54
CA LEU A 134 9.74 35.81 46.60
C LEU A 134 10.74 36.99 46.47
N PRO A 135 11.98 36.89 47.00
CA PRO A 135 12.86 38.04 47.25
C PRO A 135 13.75 38.48 46.06
N VAL A 136 14.40 39.62 46.24
CA VAL A 136 15.22 40.36 45.24
C VAL A 136 16.73 40.26 45.52
N LEU A 137 17.52 40.11 44.47
CA LEU A 137 18.84 40.74 44.24
C LEU A 137 18.85 41.13 42.74
N ASN A 138 19.10 42.37 42.30
CA ASN A 138 20.31 43.22 42.38
C ASN A 138 21.52 42.55 41.68
N GLU A 139 22.33 43.23 40.84
CA GLU A 139 22.48 44.69 40.63
C GLU A 139 23.25 45.01 39.31
N SER A 140 23.04 46.22 38.73
CA SER A 140 24.05 46.99 37.95
C SER A 140 24.55 46.43 36.56
N ASP A 141 25.11 47.18 35.60
CA ASP A 141 25.02 48.63 35.29
C ASP A 141 25.34 49.00 33.81
N SER A 142 24.91 50.21 33.42
CA SER A 142 25.61 51.19 32.57
C SER A 142 25.72 51.06 31.02
N THR A 143 24.89 51.88 30.36
CA THR A 143 25.23 52.85 29.29
C THR A 143 26.05 52.49 28.03
N LYS A 144 25.50 52.85 26.85
CA LYS A 144 25.86 54.10 26.12
C LYS A 144 24.85 54.44 25.00
N ARG A 145 24.93 55.66 24.45
CA ARG A 145 23.93 56.31 23.57
C ARG A 145 24.38 56.46 22.11
N SER A 146 23.44 56.29 21.17
CA SER A 146 23.37 57.01 19.88
C SER A 146 21.89 57.30 19.54
N VAL A 147 21.60 58.15 18.54
CA VAL A 147 20.36 58.96 18.51
C VAL A 147 19.84 59.24 17.09
N MET A 148 18.51 59.14 16.90
CA MET A 148 17.69 59.66 15.76
C MET A 148 17.94 59.03 14.35
N ASN A 149 17.02 59.11 13.35
CA ASN A 149 15.70 59.76 13.31
C ASN A 149 14.64 59.03 12.43
N SER A 150 13.39 59.50 12.54
CA SER A 150 12.14 59.11 11.86
C SER A 150 12.16 59.00 10.31
N LYS A 151 11.35 58.08 9.73
CA LYS A 151 10.08 58.38 9.00
C LYS A 151 9.42 57.15 8.32
N ALA A 152 8.17 57.37 7.86
CA ALA A 152 7.38 56.57 6.92
C ALA A 152 6.90 55.17 7.36
N LEU A 153 5.65 55.13 7.85
CA LEU A 153 4.79 53.94 7.73
C LEU A 153 4.31 53.83 6.28
N SER A 154 4.45 52.66 5.67
CA SER A 154 3.77 52.27 4.43
C SER A 154 3.18 50.87 4.59
N LEU A 155 1.96 50.66 4.09
CA LEU A 155 1.31 49.35 4.17
C LEU A 155 2.07 48.35 3.28
N VAL A 156 2.66 47.33 3.89
CA VAL A 156 3.19 46.18 3.16
C VAL A 156 2.07 45.16 3.00
N LEU A 157 1.70 44.85 1.76
CA LEU A 157 0.74 43.80 1.46
C LEU A 157 1.22 42.46 2.04
N VAL A 158 0.28 41.66 2.55
CA VAL A 158 0.53 40.29 3.00
C VAL A 158 1.02 39.46 1.80
N LYS A 159 2.34 39.24 1.72
CA LYS A 159 2.92 38.31 0.74
C LYS A 159 2.63 36.86 1.15
N PRO A 160 2.43 35.95 0.20
CA PRO A 160 2.33 34.52 0.50
C PRO A 160 3.61 34.03 1.21
N SER A 161 3.45 33.23 2.25
CA SER A 161 4.52 32.86 3.18
C SER A 161 5.45 31.78 2.61
N TYR A 162 6.37 32.19 1.74
CA TYR A 162 7.44 31.32 1.25
C TYR A 162 8.30 30.75 2.38
N PHE A 163 8.74 29.49 2.22
CA PHE A 163 9.75 28.89 3.07
C PHE A 163 11.03 29.74 3.05
N SER A 164 11.51 30.15 4.22
CA SER A 164 12.76 30.89 4.32
C SER A 164 13.94 29.98 4.01
N LEU A 165 14.44 30.05 2.77
CA LEU A 165 15.75 29.54 2.38
C LEU A 165 16.86 30.40 3.03
N VAL A 166 16.93 30.36 4.36
CA VAL A 166 17.99 31.03 5.12
C VAL A 166 19.33 30.46 4.65
N PRO A 167 20.29 31.29 4.19
CA PRO A 167 21.62 30.83 3.84
C PRO A 167 22.43 30.56 5.10
N PHE A 168 21.97 29.59 5.90
CA PHE A 168 22.90 28.82 6.71
C PHE A 168 23.78 28.11 5.68
N THR A 169 24.99 28.61 5.47
CA THR A 169 26.05 27.80 4.91
C THR A 169 26.01 26.50 5.67
N PRO A 170 25.80 25.34 5.01
CA PRO A 170 26.25 24.15 5.68
C PRO A 170 27.72 24.43 5.96
N THR A 171 28.16 24.14 7.17
CA THR A 171 29.44 23.46 7.26
C THR A 171 29.28 22.17 6.43
N ARG A 172 29.52 22.31 5.10
CA ARG A 172 30.64 21.60 4.50
C ARG A 172 31.77 21.83 5.51
N VAL A 173 31.85 20.92 6.47
CA VAL A 173 33.11 20.62 7.13
C VAL A 173 33.94 20.10 5.97
N ASN A 174 34.59 21.02 5.27
CA ASN A 174 35.93 20.77 4.80
C ASN A 174 36.60 20.21 6.05
N PHE A 175 36.95 18.94 6.03
CA PHE A 175 37.84 18.36 7.02
C PHE A 175 39.24 18.91 6.71
N SER A 176 39.36 20.23 6.93
CA SER A 176 40.59 20.95 7.14
C SER A 176 41.38 20.17 8.19
N ARG A 177 42.69 20.13 7.99
CA ARG A 177 43.55 19.22 8.73
C ARG A 177 43.78 19.73 10.15
N ASP A 178 42.91 19.33 11.06
CA ASP A 178 43.31 19.08 12.44
C ASP A 178 44.14 17.79 12.43
N ASP A 179 45.43 17.89 12.04
CA ASP A 179 46.40 16.78 11.98
C ASP A 179 46.81 16.31 13.41
N ALA A 180 45.85 16.17 14.32
CA ALA A 180 46.04 15.95 15.76
C ALA A 180 45.99 14.46 16.19
N ASN A 181 45.44 13.56 15.37
CA ASN A 181 45.43 12.12 15.67
C ASN A 181 45.36 11.26 14.39
N PRO A 182 46.41 10.49 14.02
CA PRO A 182 46.44 9.69 12.79
C PRO A 182 45.47 8.49 12.80
N HIS A 183 44.91 8.10 13.96
CA HIS A 183 43.98 6.97 14.07
C HIS A 183 42.51 7.38 13.94
N GLN A 184 42.17 8.67 13.94
CA GLN A 184 40.79 9.13 13.92
C GLN A 184 40.20 9.14 12.51
N ARG A 185 39.36 8.13 12.20
CA ARG A 185 38.69 7.99 10.89
C ARG A 185 37.82 9.21 10.57
N ARG A 186 37.97 9.78 9.38
CA ARG A 186 37.18 10.94 8.90
C ARG A 186 35.68 10.60 8.85
N PRO A 187 34.78 11.50 9.27
CA PRO A 187 33.34 11.31 9.07
C PRO A 187 32.96 11.29 7.58
N LEU A 188 32.16 10.30 7.19
CA LEU A 188 31.57 10.17 5.85
C LEU A 188 30.17 10.78 5.78
N PHE A 189 29.47 10.78 6.92
CA PHE A 189 28.11 11.30 7.07
C PHE A 189 28.06 12.45 8.08
N ILE A 190 26.97 13.23 8.03
CA ILE A 190 26.72 14.33 8.96
C ILE A 190 26.16 13.76 10.27
N ALA A 191 26.58 14.31 11.41
CA ALA A 191 25.94 14.00 12.69
C ALA A 191 24.44 14.37 12.66
N HIS A 192 23.59 13.59 13.32
CA HIS A 192 22.17 13.93 13.42
C HIS A 192 21.97 15.07 14.43
N LEU A 193 21.00 15.95 14.16
CA LEU A 193 20.65 17.03 15.10
C LEU A 193 20.04 16.45 16.39
N PRO A 194 20.34 17.03 17.57
CA PRO A 194 19.73 16.59 18.83
C PRO A 194 18.23 16.92 18.85
N PHE A 195 17.41 16.04 19.42
CA PHE A 195 15.95 16.18 19.46
C PHE A 195 15.47 17.52 20.04
N SER A 196 16.18 18.08 21.02
CA SER A 196 15.90 19.40 21.60
C SER A 196 15.97 20.56 20.59
N ALA A 197 16.79 20.44 19.54
CA ALA A 197 16.88 21.43 18.47
C ALA A 197 15.80 21.26 17.39
N LEU A 198 15.16 20.09 17.28
CA LEU A 198 14.21 19.81 16.20
C LEU A 198 12.89 20.59 16.38
N THR A 199 12.33 20.62 17.59
CA THR A 199 11.05 21.30 17.87
C THR A 199 11.02 22.78 17.46
N PRO A 200 12.00 23.65 17.81
CA PRO A 200 12.00 25.03 17.34
C PRO A 200 12.19 25.14 15.82
N LEU A 201 12.97 24.26 15.19
CA LEU A 201 13.22 24.27 13.75
C LEU A 201 11.99 23.84 12.92
N PHE A 202 11.16 22.93 13.44
CA PHE A 202 9.84 22.64 12.86
C PHE A 202 8.88 23.82 13.01
N ARG A 203 8.82 24.46 14.20
CA ARG A 203 7.99 25.65 14.43
C ARG A 203 8.37 26.83 13.51
N SER A 204 9.66 27.01 13.23
CA SER A 204 10.15 28.02 12.28
C SER A 204 10.10 27.57 10.81
N ARG A 205 9.51 26.40 10.49
CA ARG A 205 9.43 25.80 9.15
C ARG A 205 10.79 25.69 8.43
N GLN A 206 11.88 25.50 9.17
CA GLN A 206 13.22 25.27 8.60
C GLN A 206 13.50 23.79 8.37
N LEU A 207 12.80 22.92 9.09
CA LEU A 207 12.75 21.48 8.86
C LEU A 207 11.33 21.05 8.48
N VAL A 208 11.27 19.98 7.69
CA VAL A 208 10.04 19.32 7.25
C VAL A 208 10.12 17.85 7.70
N ARG A 209 9.02 17.27 8.15
CA ARG A 209 8.95 15.84 8.50
C ARG A 209 8.28 15.03 7.39
N GLY A 210 8.69 13.79 7.21
CA GLY A 210 8.06 12.87 6.26
C GLY A 210 8.58 11.45 6.42
N LEU A 211 8.05 10.54 5.60
CA LEU A 211 8.44 9.13 5.56
C LEU A 211 9.36 8.90 4.36
N LEU A 212 10.49 8.23 4.59
CA LEU A 212 11.53 8.02 3.59
C LEU A 212 11.24 6.77 2.73
N ARG A 213 11.18 6.98 1.42
CA ARG A 213 11.19 5.96 0.36
C ARG A 213 12.54 5.95 -0.34
N VAL A 214 13.05 4.79 -0.72
CA VAL A 214 14.31 4.57 -1.42
C VAL A 214 14.00 3.84 -2.72
N ASN A 215 14.43 4.41 -3.85
CA ASN A 215 14.18 3.80 -5.15
C ASN A 215 14.87 2.42 -5.23
N LYS A 216 14.10 1.38 -5.54
CA LYS A 216 14.55 -0.03 -5.54
C LYS A 216 15.51 -0.36 -6.68
N ARG A 217 15.34 0.31 -7.83
CA ARG A 217 16.17 0.21 -9.05
C ARG A 217 17.50 0.94 -8.90
N ASN A 218 17.48 2.16 -8.34
CA ASN A 218 18.66 2.97 -8.01
C ASN A 218 18.62 3.47 -6.55
N ARG A 219 19.17 2.66 -5.62
CA ARG A 219 19.27 2.97 -4.19
C ARG A 219 20.02 4.25 -3.80
N ASN A 220 20.58 5.00 -4.75
CA ASN A 220 21.11 6.34 -4.49
C ASN A 220 19.99 7.38 -4.41
N ASP A 221 18.94 7.21 -5.22
CA ASP A 221 17.80 8.09 -5.24
C ASP A 221 16.79 7.69 -4.16
N ALA A 222 16.25 8.70 -3.49
CA ALA A 222 15.29 8.53 -2.42
C ALA A 222 14.36 9.75 -2.35
N TYR A 223 13.18 9.54 -1.81
CA TYR A 223 12.09 10.52 -1.78
C TYR A 223 11.52 10.58 -0.36
N VAL A 224 11.17 11.77 0.11
CA VAL A 224 10.49 11.93 1.40
C VAL A 224 9.11 12.52 1.15
N THR A 225 8.09 11.70 1.34
CA THR A 225 6.70 12.09 1.18
C THR A 225 6.23 12.90 2.39
N CYS A 226 5.65 14.07 2.11
CA CYS A 226 5.27 15.03 3.14
C CYS A 226 3.86 15.60 2.94
N ASP A 227 2.97 15.33 3.90
CA ASP A 227 1.62 15.90 3.94
C ASP A 227 1.60 17.44 4.10
N GLU A 228 2.64 18.02 4.71
CA GLU A 228 2.78 19.47 4.95
C GLU A 228 3.17 20.23 3.66
N LEU A 229 3.73 19.54 2.66
CA LEU A 229 4.01 20.07 1.32
C LEU A 229 2.93 19.66 0.29
N ASN A 230 1.68 19.46 0.77
CA ASN A 230 0.55 18.99 -0.03
C ASN A 230 0.85 17.68 -0.79
N GLY A 231 1.58 16.75 -0.17
CA GLY A 231 1.93 15.45 -0.76
C GLY A 231 3.06 15.49 -1.78
N CYS A 232 3.64 16.66 -2.09
CA CYS A 232 4.81 16.73 -2.96
C CYS A 232 6.03 16.08 -2.30
N ASP A 233 6.63 15.10 -2.97
CA ASP A 233 7.87 14.46 -2.52
C ASP A 233 9.07 15.42 -2.53
N ILE A 234 9.97 15.21 -1.56
CA ILE A 234 11.28 15.87 -1.49
C ILE A 234 12.35 14.90 -1.96
N TYR A 235 13.05 15.23 -3.06
CA TYR A 235 14.15 14.40 -3.58
C TYR A 235 15.41 14.48 -2.70
N ILE A 236 16.02 13.32 -2.43
CA ILE A 236 17.23 13.15 -1.62
C ILE A 236 18.31 12.47 -2.49
N CYS A 237 19.39 13.20 -2.81
CA CYS A 237 20.40 12.75 -3.76
C CYS A 237 21.57 11.99 -3.10
N GLY A 238 21.51 10.67 -3.14
CA GLY A 238 22.62 9.79 -2.74
C GLY A 238 22.66 9.47 -1.25
N SER A 239 23.42 8.42 -0.92
CA SER A 239 23.53 7.88 0.44
C SER A 239 23.98 8.92 1.48
N ARG A 240 24.88 9.85 1.11
CA ARG A 240 25.37 10.93 1.97
C ARG A 240 24.23 11.79 2.50
N ASP A 241 23.34 12.21 1.61
CA ASP A 241 22.29 13.18 1.92
C ASP A 241 21.05 12.48 2.50
N ARG A 242 20.89 11.18 2.22
CA ARG A 242 20.02 10.26 2.98
C ARG A 242 20.52 9.96 4.40
N ASN A 243 21.79 10.27 4.68
CA ASN A 243 22.37 10.38 6.03
C ASN A 243 22.04 9.21 7.00
N ARG A 244 22.35 7.98 6.56
CA ARG A 244 22.16 6.70 7.30
C ARG A 244 20.69 6.26 7.53
N ALA A 245 19.74 6.93 6.89
CA ALA A 245 18.35 6.51 6.90
C ALA A 245 18.06 5.37 5.89
N LEU A 246 17.02 4.60 6.18
CA LEU A 246 16.59 3.37 5.52
C LEU A 246 15.14 3.51 5.01
N GLU A 247 14.67 2.51 4.26
CA GLU A 247 13.28 2.41 3.83
C GLU A 247 12.33 2.46 5.05
N GLY A 248 11.32 3.33 4.98
CA GLY A 248 10.29 3.45 6.02
C GLY A 248 10.69 4.28 7.24
N ASP A 249 11.93 4.79 7.34
CA ASP A 249 12.31 5.70 8.43
C ASP A 249 11.46 6.99 8.39
N GLY A 250 10.95 7.40 9.55
CA GLY A 250 10.41 8.74 9.76
C GLY A 250 11.56 9.72 9.91
N VAL A 251 11.69 10.70 9.02
CA VAL A 251 12.87 11.57 8.92
C VAL A 251 12.55 13.06 9.04
N ALA A 252 13.51 13.80 9.58
CA ALA A 252 13.56 15.26 9.52
C ALA A 252 14.46 15.68 8.35
N VAL A 253 13.90 16.44 7.41
CA VAL A 253 14.57 16.91 6.19
C VAL A 253 14.73 18.42 6.23
N ARG A 254 15.91 18.90 5.81
CA ARG A 254 16.16 20.31 5.51
C ARG A 254 16.15 20.51 4.00
N LEU A 255 15.36 21.46 3.51
CA LEU A 255 15.27 21.79 2.07
C LEU A 255 16.57 22.43 1.55
N VAL A 256 16.88 22.17 0.28
CA VAL A 256 18.08 22.63 -0.44
C VAL A 256 17.68 23.06 -1.87
N ASN A 257 18.44 23.99 -2.47
CA ASN A 257 18.24 24.40 -3.86
C ASN A 257 18.41 23.19 -4.81
N VAL A 258 17.37 22.94 -5.62
CA VAL A 258 17.27 21.79 -6.54
C VAL A 258 18.36 21.79 -7.60
N GLU A 259 18.67 22.94 -8.21
CA GLU A 259 19.59 23.04 -9.35
C GLU A 259 21.03 22.66 -8.98
N LYS A 260 21.45 23.03 -7.76
CA LYS A 260 22.71 22.56 -7.19
C LYS A 260 22.72 21.04 -7.01
N VAL A 261 21.64 20.46 -6.51
CA VAL A 261 21.53 19.00 -6.27
C VAL A 261 21.56 18.23 -7.59
N LEU A 262 20.83 18.69 -8.62
CA LEU A 262 20.82 18.07 -9.95
C LEU A 262 22.19 18.17 -10.63
N ARG A 263 22.87 19.32 -10.58
CA ARG A 263 24.24 19.43 -11.11
C ARG A 263 25.22 18.53 -10.34
N GLU A 264 25.15 18.52 -9.01
CA GLU A 264 25.92 17.55 -8.20
C GLU A 264 25.47 16.09 -8.43
N LYS A 265 24.35 15.79 -9.12
CA LYS A 265 24.01 14.44 -9.62
C LYS A 265 24.75 14.16 -10.92
N GLN A 266 24.57 15.00 -11.95
CA GLN A 266 25.21 14.86 -13.27
C GLN A 266 26.74 14.69 -13.16
N GLU A 267 27.40 15.57 -12.38
CA GLU A 267 28.86 15.51 -12.12
C GLU A 267 29.31 14.13 -11.58
N LYS A 268 28.46 13.44 -10.81
CA LYS A 268 28.76 12.10 -10.27
C LYS A 268 28.49 10.99 -11.28
N GLU A 269 27.68 11.21 -12.30
CA GLU A 269 27.25 10.20 -13.27
C GLU A 269 28.12 10.20 -14.51
N ASP A 270 28.51 11.37 -15.00
CA ASP A 270 29.62 11.54 -15.95
C ASP A 270 30.89 10.86 -15.39
N ALA A 271 31.16 11.05 -14.08
CA ALA A 271 32.28 10.42 -13.39
C ALA A 271 32.12 8.90 -13.14
N LYS A 272 30.91 8.33 -13.22
CA LYS A 272 30.69 6.86 -13.26
C LYS A 272 30.96 6.35 -14.67
N LEU A 273 30.36 6.99 -15.69
CA LEU A 273 30.50 6.62 -17.11
C LEU A 273 31.96 6.63 -17.54
N ALA A 274 32.72 7.66 -17.19
CA ALA A 274 34.16 7.75 -17.46
C ALA A 274 34.97 6.61 -16.81
N ARG A 275 34.58 6.12 -15.62
CA ARG A 275 35.23 4.98 -14.94
C ARG A 275 34.83 3.62 -15.49
N ASN A 276 33.65 3.53 -16.10
CA ASN A 276 33.12 2.33 -16.72
C ASN A 276 33.46 2.24 -18.23
N HIS A 277 34.39 3.05 -18.74
CA HIS A 277 34.71 3.14 -20.17
C HIS A 277 33.49 3.40 -21.07
N GLY A 278 32.51 4.17 -20.58
CA GLY A 278 31.25 4.47 -21.28
C GLY A 278 30.18 3.38 -21.17
N GLN A 279 30.42 2.27 -20.47
CA GLN A 279 29.42 1.20 -20.30
C GLN A 279 28.36 1.57 -19.25
N THR A 280 27.12 1.70 -19.72
CA THR A 280 25.89 1.84 -18.91
C THR A 280 25.55 0.51 -18.21
N ARG A 281 24.78 0.55 -17.11
CA ARG A 281 24.26 -0.66 -16.46
C ARG A 281 23.32 -1.38 -17.43
N LEU A 282 23.50 -2.69 -17.62
CA LEU A 282 22.50 -3.53 -18.28
C LEU A 282 21.20 -3.55 -17.44
N PRO A 283 20.02 -3.64 -18.06
CA PRO A 283 18.76 -3.81 -17.34
C PRO A 283 18.77 -5.07 -16.45
N ASP A 284 18.23 -4.93 -15.24
CA ASP A 284 17.97 -5.99 -14.30
C ASP A 284 16.45 -6.10 -14.01
N GLU A 285 16.09 -7.12 -13.23
CA GLU A 285 14.72 -7.44 -12.82
C GLU A 285 13.89 -6.25 -12.29
N GLU A 286 14.50 -5.24 -11.67
CA GLU A 286 13.76 -4.08 -11.19
C GLU A 286 13.42 -3.10 -12.33
N ASP A 287 14.26 -3.03 -13.36
CA ASP A 287 13.93 -2.31 -14.60
C ASP A 287 12.78 -3.05 -15.33
N GLU A 288 12.81 -4.39 -15.38
CA GLU A 288 11.74 -5.23 -15.95
C GLU A 288 10.39 -5.11 -15.20
N ASN A 289 10.40 -4.73 -13.90
CA ASN A 289 9.18 -4.50 -13.12
C ASN A 289 8.57 -3.09 -13.33
N GLU A 290 9.35 -2.12 -13.82
CA GLU A 290 9.00 -0.69 -13.84
C GLU A 290 8.28 -0.27 -15.13
N ILE A 291 7.07 -0.79 -15.36
CA ILE A 291 6.22 -0.38 -16.50
C ILE A 291 5.73 1.07 -16.39
N MET A 292 5.26 1.65 -17.52
CA MET A 292 4.71 3.00 -17.61
C MET A 292 3.69 3.30 -16.49
N LEU A 293 3.79 4.49 -15.90
CA LEU A 293 3.09 4.98 -14.69
C LEU A 293 3.39 4.20 -13.38
N GLY A 294 3.94 2.99 -13.46
CA GLY A 294 4.61 2.32 -12.34
C GLY A 294 5.94 2.99 -11.99
N GLY A 295 6.47 2.66 -10.80
CA GLY A 295 7.77 3.17 -10.35
C GLY A 295 7.75 4.55 -9.68
N ASP A 296 8.94 4.91 -9.18
CA ASP A 296 9.31 6.26 -8.76
C ASP A 296 9.88 7.02 -9.97
N GLU A 297 9.72 8.33 -10.01
CA GLU A 297 9.99 9.10 -11.23
C GLU A 297 11.49 9.19 -11.57
N GLU A 298 11.86 9.03 -12.84
CA GLU A 298 13.21 9.37 -13.29
C GLU A 298 13.41 10.89 -13.21
N ILE A 299 14.22 11.32 -12.24
CA ILE A 299 14.57 12.72 -11.94
C ILE A 299 15.08 13.49 -13.17
N ASP A 300 15.66 12.77 -14.13
CA ASP A 300 16.26 13.31 -15.35
C ASP A 300 15.20 13.57 -16.44
N VAL A 301 14.01 12.96 -16.31
CA VAL A 301 12.80 13.25 -17.10
C VAL A 301 11.92 14.26 -16.37
N VAL A 302 11.77 14.14 -15.04
CA VAL A 302 10.91 15.03 -14.23
C VAL A 302 11.71 15.76 -13.15
N ARG A 303 11.98 17.05 -13.41
CA ARG A 303 12.68 17.93 -12.45
C ARG A 303 11.88 18.05 -11.14
N PRO A 304 12.43 17.63 -9.98
CA PRO A 304 11.70 17.63 -8.71
C PRO A 304 11.42 19.04 -8.20
N LYS A 305 10.23 19.24 -7.60
CA LYS A 305 9.81 20.52 -7.01
C LYS A 305 10.66 20.92 -5.80
N TYR A 306 11.06 19.93 -5.00
CA TYR A 306 11.85 20.10 -3.78
C TYR A 306 13.01 19.10 -3.73
N ALA A 307 14.15 19.54 -3.21
CA ALA A 307 15.27 18.67 -2.86
C ALA A 307 15.68 18.92 -1.40
N GLY A 308 16.31 17.94 -0.75
CA GLY A 308 16.65 18.05 0.66
C GLY A 308 17.73 17.09 1.16
N VAL A 309 18.07 17.27 2.43
CA VAL A 309 19.06 16.45 3.16
C VAL A 309 18.44 16.01 4.49
N VAL A 310 18.56 14.72 4.81
CA VAL A 310 18.12 14.15 6.10
C VAL A 310 19.05 14.64 7.22
N VAL A 311 18.50 15.35 8.19
CA VAL A 311 19.26 15.91 9.33
C VAL A 311 19.05 15.16 10.64
N ALA A 312 17.97 14.40 10.77
CA ALA A 312 17.73 13.48 11.88
C ALA A 312 16.77 12.37 11.45
N ILE A 313 16.85 11.22 12.12
CA ILE A 313 15.85 10.15 12.05
C ILE A 313 14.98 10.32 13.29
N LEU A 314 13.68 10.53 13.07
CA LEU A 314 12.67 10.77 14.11
C LEU A 314 12.15 9.44 14.67
N GLU A 315 11.93 8.47 13.78
CA GLU A 315 11.33 7.18 14.06
C GLU A 315 11.91 6.12 13.13
N ARG A 316 12.14 4.92 13.65
CA ARG A 316 12.65 3.75 12.93
C ARG A 316 11.97 2.49 13.48
N ALA A 317 11.69 1.53 12.60
CA ALA A 317 11.18 0.22 13.00
C ALA A 317 12.12 -0.45 14.02
N GLN A 318 11.58 -0.83 15.18
CA GLN A 318 12.33 -1.57 16.18
C GLN A 318 12.58 -3.02 15.70
N ASN A 319 13.74 -3.56 16.04
CA ASN A 319 14.17 -4.92 15.67
C ASN A 319 14.09 -5.21 14.16
N GLN A 320 14.40 -4.22 13.31
CA GLN A 320 14.35 -4.40 11.86
C GLN A 320 15.35 -5.47 11.40
N VAL A 321 14.81 -6.49 10.72
CA VAL A 321 15.53 -7.63 10.15
C VAL A 321 15.44 -7.63 8.62
N PHE A 322 16.36 -8.35 8.00
CA PHE A 322 16.46 -8.54 6.56
C PHE A 322 16.92 -9.98 6.29
N SER A 323 16.42 -10.61 5.23
CA SER A 323 16.98 -11.85 4.69
C SER A 323 18.12 -11.54 3.71
N GLY A 324 19.03 -12.50 3.49
CA GLY A 324 20.19 -12.29 2.63
C GLY A 324 21.19 -13.44 2.66
N THR A 325 22.28 -13.28 1.90
CA THR A 325 23.40 -14.24 1.83
C THR A 325 24.67 -13.65 2.45
N LEU A 326 25.61 -14.52 2.82
CA LEU A 326 26.92 -14.14 3.37
C LEU A 326 28.01 -14.24 2.31
N THR A 327 28.99 -13.33 2.39
CA THR A 327 30.15 -13.27 1.49
C THR A 327 31.41 -12.85 2.27
N LEU A 328 32.56 -13.49 2.01
CA LEU A 328 33.84 -13.12 2.64
C LEU A 328 34.42 -11.82 2.06
N SER A 329 34.52 -11.72 0.72
CA SER A 329 35.06 -10.55 0.03
C SER A 329 33.97 -9.50 -0.25
N ARG A 330 34.37 -8.23 -0.35
CA ARG A 330 33.43 -7.12 -0.62
C ARG A 330 33.09 -7.06 -2.12
N PRO A 331 31.82 -7.18 -2.54
CA PRO A 331 31.44 -7.08 -3.95
C PRO A 331 31.88 -5.79 -4.64
N ASN A 332 32.33 -5.92 -5.90
CA ASN A 332 32.72 -4.84 -6.82
C ASN A 332 33.89 -3.93 -6.38
N ASN A 333 34.78 -4.38 -5.49
CA ASN A 333 35.96 -3.60 -5.09
C ASN A 333 37.27 -4.20 -5.64
N LYS A 334 37.56 -4.00 -6.95
CA LYS A 334 38.75 -4.54 -7.64
C LYS A 334 40.08 -4.30 -6.90
N ARG A 335 40.23 -3.14 -6.25
CA ARG A 335 41.43 -2.83 -5.44
C ARG A 335 41.74 -3.85 -4.34
N THR A 336 40.73 -4.45 -3.70
CA THR A 336 41.00 -5.49 -2.69
C THR A 336 41.62 -6.73 -3.32
N GLN A 337 41.19 -7.14 -4.51
CA GLN A 337 41.77 -8.28 -5.22
C GLN A 337 43.24 -8.04 -5.60
N GLU A 338 43.62 -6.79 -5.90
CA GLU A 338 45.01 -6.39 -6.19
C GLU A 338 45.89 -6.18 -4.93
N GLU A 339 45.28 -6.03 -3.74
CA GLU A 339 45.95 -5.81 -2.45
C GLU A 339 46.02 -7.11 -1.60
N GLU A 340 45.08 -8.03 -1.76
CA GLU A 340 45.02 -9.35 -1.10
C GLU A 340 46.19 -10.25 -1.55
N ASP A 341 46.60 -10.21 -2.82
CA ASP A 341 47.77 -10.92 -3.38
C ASP A 341 49.12 -10.55 -2.73
N LYS A 342 49.17 -9.50 -1.90
CA LYS A 342 50.43 -8.95 -1.31
C LYS A 342 50.41 -8.84 0.21
N SER A 343 49.32 -9.21 0.88
CA SER A 343 49.21 -9.17 2.34
C SER A 343 49.16 -10.59 2.93
N LYS A 344 49.83 -10.78 4.08
CA LYS A 344 49.88 -12.10 4.74
C LYS A 344 48.49 -12.47 5.27
N LYS A 345 48.17 -13.77 5.27
CA LYS A 345 46.93 -14.37 5.80
C LYS A 345 46.69 -14.05 7.29
N GLU A 346 46.13 -12.88 7.60
CA GLU A 346 45.26 -12.74 8.78
C GLU A 346 43.87 -13.27 8.42
N ALA A 347 43.20 -13.94 9.36
CA ALA A 347 41.83 -14.39 9.18
C ALA A 347 40.87 -13.19 9.02
N PRO A 348 39.86 -13.27 8.15
CA PRO A 348 38.93 -12.17 7.92
C PRO A 348 38.08 -11.91 9.17
N ARG A 349 38.30 -10.75 9.82
CA ARG A 349 37.63 -10.39 11.08
C ARG A 349 36.15 -10.02 10.92
N ILE A 350 35.66 -9.89 9.69
CA ILE A 350 34.27 -9.59 9.35
C ILE A 350 33.83 -10.38 8.11
N ALA A 351 32.55 -10.72 8.05
CA ALA A 351 31.86 -11.14 6.83
C ALA A 351 30.93 -10.02 6.34
N TRP A 352 30.61 -10.04 5.04
CA TRP A 352 29.63 -9.14 4.42
C TRP A 352 28.30 -9.86 4.22
N PHE A 353 27.29 -9.42 4.97
CA PHE A 353 25.91 -9.81 4.73
C PHE A 353 25.32 -8.93 3.61
N LYS A 354 24.82 -9.59 2.57
CA LYS A 354 24.18 -8.99 1.40
C LYS A 354 22.68 -9.31 1.48
N ALA A 355 21.88 -8.31 1.85
CA ALA A 355 20.43 -8.42 1.86
C ALA A 355 19.88 -8.75 0.46
N THR A 356 18.71 -9.41 0.42
CA THR A 356 17.86 -9.57 -0.76
C THR A 356 17.45 -8.22 -1.35
N ASP A 357 16.94 -7.33 -0.51
CA ASP A 357 16.49 -5.99 -0.88
C ASP A 357 17.68 -5.06 -1.23
N LYS A 358 17.77 -4.69 -2.50
CA LYS A 358 18.78 -3.78 -3.06
C LYS A 358 18.81 -2.39 -2.40
N ARG A 359 17.72 -1.93 -1.77
CA ARG A 359 17.63 -0.65 -1.02
C ARG A 359 18.53 -0.65 0.21
N VAL A 360 18.74 -1.82 0.82
CA VAL A 360 19.53 -2.04 2.03
C VAL A 360 21.04 -1.99 1.69
N PRO A 361 21.89 -1.34 2.51
CA PRO A 361 23.34 -1.39 2.33
C PRO A 361 23.90 -2.78 2.69
N LEU A 362 25.11 -3.12 2.21
CA LEU A 362 25.87 -4.25 2.76
C LEU A 362 26.07 -4.04 4.27
N ILE A 363 25.89 -5.10 5.05
CA ILE A 363 26.04 -5.07 6.51
C ILE A 363 27.33 -5.81 6.88
N ALA A 364 28.18 -5.20 7.71
CA ALA A 364 29.36 -5.85 8.26
C ALA A 364 28.96 -6.67 9.51
N ILE A 365 29.22 -7.98 9.48
CA ILE A 365 28.95 -8.93 10.56
C ILE A 365 30.28 -9.38 11.17
N PRO A 366 30.45 -9.41 12.50
CA PRO A 366 31.64 -9.98 13.13
C PRO A 366 31.78 -11.47 12.78
N ILE A 367 33.01 -11.94 12.52
CA ILE A 367 33.20 -13.34 12.10
C ILE A 367 32.82 -14.34 13.20
N GLU A 368 32.81 -13.94 14.47
CA GLU A 368 32.39 -14.78 15.60
C GLU A 368 30.87 -15.10 15.63
N GLN A 369 30.08 -14.53 14.71
CA GLN A 369 28.63 -14.74 14.60
C GLN A 369 28.22 -15.49 13.32
N VAL A 370 29.20 -16.04 12.62
CA VAL A 370 29.06 -16.74 11.34
C VAL A 370 29.39 -18.23 11.58
N PRO A 371 28.81 -19.20 10.85
CA PRO A 371 29.14 -20.61 11.03
C PRO A 371 30.65 -20.87 10.99
N GLU A 372 31.15 -21.73 11.87
CA GLU A 372 32.60 -21.90 12.09
C GLU A 372 33.34 -22.36 10.82
N ASP A 373 32.68 -23.16 9.96
CA ASP A 373 33.23 -23.64 8.69
C ASP A 373 33.10 -22.64 7.53
N PHE A 374 32.39 -21.52 7.68
CA PHE A 374 32.13 -20.56 6.59
C PHE A 374 33.41 -19.95 6.00
N VAL A 375 34.46 -19.75 6.81
CA VAL A 375 35.73 -19.18 6.33
C VAL A 375 36.44 -20.13 5.36
N ASP A 376 36.39 -21.43 5.64
CA ASP A 376 37.02 -22.46 4.81
C ASP A 376 36.10 -22.96 3.68
N ASN A 377 34.76 -22.85 3.84
CA ASN A 377 33.74 -23.44 2.98
C ASN A 377 32.69 -22.43 2.48
N SER A 378 33.09 -21.17 2.21
CA SER A 378 32.17 -20.09 1.83
C SER A 378 31.30 -20.38 0.60
N GLU A 379 31.69 -21.30 -0.29
CA GLU A 379 30.90 -21.67 -1.47
C GLU A 379 29.65 -22.48 -1.11
N ALA A 380 29.71 -23.37 -0.11
CA ALA A 380 28.56 -24.16 0.37
C ALA A 380 27.47 -23.32 1.06
N TYR A 381 27.77 -22.05 1.32
CA TYR A 381 26.86 -21.06 1.90
C TYR A 381 26.29 -20.06 0.88
N SER A 382 26.77 -20.07 -0.37
CA SER A 382 26.32 -19.18 -1.45
C SER A 382 24.79 -19.24 -1.71
N ASN A 383 24.22 -20.45 -1.60
CA ASN A 383 22.81 -20.74 -1.83
C ASN A 383 21.99 -20.85 -0.52
N ARG A 384 22.53 -20.38 0.62
CA ARG A 384 21.81 -20.38 1.91
C ARG A 384 21.40 -18.98 2.31
N LEU A 385 20.17 -18.85 2.81
CA LEU A 385 19.65 -17.60 3.35
C LEU A 385 19.81 -17.54 4.86
N PHE A 386 20.13 -16.34 5.33
CA PHE A 386 20.27 -15.97 6.72
C PHE A 386 19.42 -14.73 7.02
N VAL A 387 19.05 -14.56 8.29
CA VAL A 387 18.49 -13.31 8.81
C VAL A 387 19.61 -12.47 9.43
N GLY A 388 19.70 -11.21 9.02
CA GLY A 388 20.65 -10.23 9.55
C GLY A 388 19.94 -8.97 10.04
N ALA A 389 20.46 -8.36 11.11
CA ALA A 389 19.89 -7.16 11.73
C ALA A 389 20.91 -6.02 11.83
N ILE A 390 20.52 -4.79 11.50
CA ILE A 390 21.39 -3.61 11.66
C ILE A 390 21.36 -3.16 13.13
N LYS A 391 22.53 -3.19 13.81
CA LYS A 391 22.65 -2.72 15.21
C LYS A 391 23.23 -1.31 15.33
N ARG A 392 24.21 -0.92 14.48
CA ARG A 392 24.88 0.38 14.59
C ARG A 392 25.41 0.89 13.24
N TRP A 393 25.12 2.14 12.90
CA TRP A 393 25.74 2.82 11.75
C TRP A 393 26.52 4.07 12.19
N PRO A 394 27.84 3.98 12.42
CA PRO A 394 28.68 5.13 12.79
C PRO A 394 28.82 6.15 11.65
N ILE A 395 28.97 7.44 11.97
CA ILE A 395 29.18 8.51 10.98
C ILE A 395 30.47 8.33 10.14
N THR A 396 31.41 7.53 10.63
CA THR A 396 32.73 7.24 10.02
C THR A 396 32.76 5.94 9.20
N SER A 397 31.65 5.20 9.09
CA SER A 397 31.57 3.94 8.34
C SER A 397 30.58 4.03 7.19
N LEU A 398 31.00 3.66 5.98
CA LEU A 398 30.13 3.63 4.79
C LEU A 398 28.99 2.62 4.94
N HIS A 399 29.25 1.53 5.67
CA HIS A 399 28.34 0.40 5.88
C HIS A 399 27.94 0.32 7.37
N PRO A 400 26.71 -0.09 7.69
CA PRO A 400 26.32 -0.43 9.06
C PRO A 400 27.06 -1.69 9.56
N PHE A 401 27.21 -1.77 10.87
CA PHE A 401 27.53 -2.99 11.60
C PHE A 401 26.22 -3.63 12.09
N GLY A 402 26.14 -4.94 11.96
CA GLY A 402 24.97 -5.73 12.35
C GLY A 402 25.34 -6.99 13.12
N THR A 403 24.34 -7.85 13.29
CA THR A 403 24.50 -9.21 13.79
C THR A 403 23.78 -10.18 12.87
N LEU A 404 24.29 -11.41 12.81
CA LEU A 404 23.50 -12.53 12.31
C LEU A 404 22.47 -12.91 13.38
N ASP A 405 21.28 -13.33 12.97
CA ASP A 405 20.18 -13.72 13.87
C ASP A 405 19.94 -15.24 13.82
N LYS A 406 19.71 -15.78 12.61
CA LYS A 406 19.54 -17.21 12.35
C LYS A 406 19.82 -17.57 10.88
N GLU A 407 20.25 -18.81 10.64
CA GLU A 407 20.14 -19.43 9.31
C GLU A 407 18.67 -19.77 9.04
N LEU A 408 18.20 -19.52 7.81
CA LEU A 408 16.86 -19.96 7.37
C LEU A 408 16.93 -21.33 6.70
N GLY A 409 17.93 -21.54 5.85
CA GLY A 409 18.16 -22.78 5.09
C GLY A 409 18.52 -22.51 3.63
N ILE A 410 18.34 -23.52 2.77
CA ILE A 410 18.66 -23.45 1.33
C ILE A 410 17.58 -22.65 0.58
N ILE A 411 18.00 -21.72 -0.28
CA ILE A 411 17.11 -20.80 -1.02
C ILE A 411 16.06 -21.48 -1.90
N THR A 412 16.23 -22.75 -2.27
CA THR A 412 15.28 -23.51 -3.10
C THR A 412 14.13 -24.14 -2.31
N ASP A 413 14.14 -24.13 -0.97
CA ASP A 413 13.02 -24.59 -0.15
C ASP A 413 11.92 -23.51 -0.06
N LEU A 414 10.69 -23.92 -0.35
CA LEU A 414 9.48 -23.11 -0.19
C LEU A 414 9.34 -22.51 1.22
N ASN A 415 9.66 -23.27 2.27
CA ASN A 415 9.55 -22.77 3.65
C ASN A 415 10.59 -21.69 3.94
N VAL A 416 11.79 -21.82 3.37
CA VAL A 416 12.87 -20.82 3.45
C VAL A 416 12.48 -19.55 2.70
N GLN A 417 11.95 -19.68 1.48
CA GLN A 417 11.43 -18.57 0.67
C GLN A 417 10.32 -17.80 1.40
N VAL A 418 9.34 -18.49 1.99
CA VAL A 418 8.24 -17.86 2.75
C VAL A 418 8.79 -17.12 3.99
N LYS A 419 9.70 -17.74 4.76
CA LYS A 419 10.31 -17.10 5.93
C LYS A 419 11.14 -15.87 5.57
N ALA A 420 11.86 -15.91 4.44
CA ALA A 420 12.63 -14.78 3.96
C ALA A 420 11.75 -13.60 3.52
N ILE A 421 10.65 -13.87 2.80
CA ILE A 421 9.63 -12.86 2.43
C ILE A 421 9.02 -12.21 3.69
N LEU A 422 8.71 -12.99 4.73
CA LEU A 422 8.19 -12.47 5.99
C LEU A 422 9.22 -11.63 6.75
N ALA A 423 10.49 -12.06 6.78
CA ALA A 423 11.58 -11.32 7.39
C ALA A 423 11.83 -9.97 6.71
N ASP A 424 11.91 -9.93 5.37
CA ASP A 424 12.11 -8.68 4.60
C ASP A 424 10.99 -7.68 4.85
N ALA A 425 9.74 -8.14 4.85
CA ALA A 425 8.56 -7.33 5.19
C ALA A 425 8.41 -7.01 6.69
N ASN A 426 9.32 -7.52 7.53
CA ASN A 426 9.30 -7.33 8.98
C ASN A 426 7.97 -7.76 9.63
N VAL A 427 7.51 -8.94 9.22
CA VAL A 427 6.36 -9.69 9.74
C VAL A 427 6.89 -10.91 10.51
N THR A 428 6.39 -11.13 11.72
CA THR A 428 6.82 -12.27 12.56
C THR A 428 6.00 -13.52 12.26
N ASP A 429 6.68 -14.65 12.07
CA ASP A 429 6.12 -16.01 12.00
C ASP A 429 6.13 -16.72 13.38
N MET A 430 6.70 -16.07 14.41
CA MET A 430 6.88 -16.68 15.73
C MET A 430 5.54 -16.95 16.43
N PRO A 431 5.44 -18.03 17.23
CA PRO A 431 4.31 -18.27 18.12
C PRO A 431 4.14 -17.15 19.15
N PHE A 432 2.97 -17.07 19.77
CA PHE A 432 2.71 -16.12 20.85
C PHE A 432 3.49 -16.53 22.11
N GLU A 433 4.04 -15.54 22.81
CA GLU A 433 4.73 -15.77 24.09
C GLU A 433 3.72 -16.15 25.20
N GLU A 434 4.20 -16.87 26.20
CA GLU A 434 3.39 -17.31 27.36
C GLU A 434 2.58 -16.16 28.03
N PRO A 435 3.11 -14.95 28.26
CA PRO A 435 2.33 -13.84 28.82
C PRO A 435 1.23 -13.30 27.89
N VAL A 436 1.32 -13.58 26.59
CA VAL A 436 0.26 -13.27 25.60
C VAL A 436 -0.83 -14.33 25.65
N MET A 437 -0.45 -15.61 25.74
CA MET A 437 -1.40 -16.73 25.89
C MET A 437 -2.21 -16.61 27.19
N GLN A 438 -1.58 -16.23 28.30
CA GLN A 438 -2.24 -15.97 29.59
C GLN A 438 -3.25 -14.80 29.57
N CYS A 439 -3.33 -14.02 28.49
CA CYS A 439 -4.40 -13.01 28.30
C CYS A 439 -5.67 -13.58 27.64
N VAL A 440 -5.63 -14.81 27.12
CA VAL A 440 -6.74 -15.48 26.44
C VAL A 440 -7.49 -16.35 27.47
N PRO A 441 -8.82 -16.24 27.60
CA PRO A 441 -9.58 -17.09 28.52
C PRO A 441 -9.79 -18.50 27.94
N ASP A 442 -9.63 -19.54 28.76
CA ASP A 442 -9.83 -20.95 28.37
C ASP A 442 -11.25 -21.24 27.83
N SER A 443 -12.24 -20.47 28.30
CA SER A 443 -13.62 -20.50 27.83
C SER A 443 -14.28 -19.15 28.04
N PHE A 444 -15.32 -18.85 27.25
CA PHE A 444 -16.09 -17.61 27.37
C PHE A 444 -17.59 -17.90 27.40
N SER A 445 -18.29 -17.23 28.31
CA SER A 445 -19.74 -17.08 28.32
C SER A 445 -20.08 -15.60 28.54
N PRO A 446 -21.06 -15.03 27.81
CA PRO A 446 -21.51 -13.66 28.06
C PRO A 446 -22.03 -13.51 29.50
N SER A 447 -21.60 -12.45 30.19
CA SER A 447 -22.11 -12.11 31.52
C SER A 447 -23.16 -11.02 31.43
N GLU A 448 -24.23 -11.11 32.23
CA GLU A 448 -25.24 -10.05 32.37
C GLU A 448 -24.60 -8.67 32.71
N LYS A 449 -23.44 -8.69 33.38
CA LYS A 449 -22.67 -7.50 33.76
C LYS A 449 -22.10 -6.69 32.58
N ASP A 450 -22.06 -7.25 31.36
CA ASP A 450 -21.58 -6.53 30.18
C ASP A 450 -22.61 -5.53 29.60
N ASN A 451 -23.85 -5.47 30.11
CA ASN A 451 -24.94 -4.62 29.60
C ASN A 451 -25.19 -4.76 28.08
N ARG A 452 -25.02 -5.97 27.53
CA ARG A 452 -25.28 -6.27 26.11
C ARG A 452 -26.77 -6.43 25.85
N ARG A 453 -27.28 -5.88 24.73
CA ARG A 453 -28.61 -6.25 24.22
C ARG A 453 -28.51 -7.67 23.63
N ASP A 454 -29.20 -8.63 24.23
CA ASP A 454 -29.24 -10.00 23.72
C ASP A 454 -30.23 -10.13 22.57
N LEU A 455 -29.72 -10.15 21.34
CA LEU A 455 -30.54 -10.31 20.14
C LEU A 455 -30.96 -11.79 19.94
N THR A 456 -30.39 -12.74 20.67
CA THR A 456 -30.73 -14.17 20.53
C THR A 456 -32.08 -14.54 21.16
N LEU A 457 -32.61 -13.66 22.01
CA LEU A 457 -33.95 -13.74 22.60
C LEU A 457 -35.02 -13.07 21.73
N GLU A 458 -34.63 -12.28 20.72
CA GLU A 458 -35.56 -11.60 19.83
C GLU A 458 -35.88 -12.52 18.64
N GLU A 459 -37.04 -13.18 18.64
CA GLU A 459 -37.47 -14.18 17.62
C GLU A 459 -37.36 -13.68 16.16
N HIS A 460 -37.33 -12.37 15.97
CA HIS A 460 -37.27 -11.72 14.66
C HIS A 460 -35.83 -11.53 14.17
N SER A 461 -34.83 -11.51 15.06
CA SER A 461 -33.43 -11.17 14.79
C SER A 461 -32.60 -12.38 14.34
N SER A 462 -32.94 -12.94 13.17
CA SER A 462 -32.14 -13.98 12.51
C SER A 462 -30.86 -13.38 11.91
N MET A 463 -29.72 -13.60 12.57
CA MET A 463 -28.40 -13.30 12.01
C MET A 463 -27.94 -14.42 11.07
N ILE A 464 -27.43 -14.07 9.89
CA ILE A 464 -26.77 -14.99 8.96
C ILE A 464 -25.35 -14.49 8.62
N THR A 465 -24.44 -15.40 8.26
CA THR A 465 -23.11 -15.06 7.72
C THR A 465 -23.04 -15.46 6.24
N ILE A 466 -22.29 -14.71 5.42
CA ILE A 466 -22.25 -14.88 3.96
C ILE A 466 -20.83 -14.70 3.42
N ASP A 467 -20.17 -15.82 3.15
CA ASP A 467 -18.70 -15.89 3.03
C ASP A 467 -18.18 -16.53 1.73
N PRO A 468 -16.87 -16.37 1.44
CA PRO A 468 -16.15 -17.26 0.54
C PRO A 468 -16.25 -18.75 0.94
N ILE A 469 -16.27 -19.63 -0.06
CA ILE A 469 -16.13 -21.08 0.16
C ILE A 469 -14.78 -21.35 0.84
N GLY A 470 -14.80 -22.09 1.95
CA GLY A 470 -13.60 -22.41 2.74
C GLY A 470 -13.18 -21.34 3.76
N SER A 471 -14.00 -20.30 4.02
CA SER A 471 -13.77 -19.39 5.14
C SER A 471 -13.85 -20.11 6.49
N THR A 472 -12.88 -19.82 7.36
CA THR A 472 -12.73 -20.32 8.75
C THR A 472 -12.80 -19.18 9.78
N LEU A 473 -13.16 -17.97 9.35
CA LEU A 473 -13.09 -16.73 10.14
C LEU A 473 -14.30 -15.82 9.84
N PHE A 474 -15.35 -15.97 10.64
CA PHE A 474 -16.59 -15.19 10.52
C PHE A 474 -16.51 -13.94 11.41
N GLU A 475 -16.05 -12.83 10.86
CA GLU A 475 -15.91 -11.55 11.60
C GLU A 475 -17.20 -10.74 11.69
N ASP A 476 -18.08 -10.90 10.70
CA ASP A 476 -19.31 -10.13 10.52
C ASP A 476 -20.50 -11.01 10.08
N GLY A 477 -21.70 -10.52 10.31
CA GLY A 477 -22.93 -11.10 9.81
C GLY A 477 -24.09 -10.10 9.82
N LEU A 478 -25.17 -10.47 9.13
CA LEU A 478 -26.29 -9.60 8.79
C LEU A 478 -27.59 -10.11 9.42
N SER A 479 -28.45 -9.19 9.86
CA SER A 479 -29.86 -9.47 10.15
C SER A 479 -30.75 -8.50 9.39
N ILE A 480 -32.00 -8.91 9.13
CA ILE A 480 -33.02 -8.04 8.53
C ILE A 480 -34.39 -8.37 9.14
N VAL A 481 -35.17 -7.32 9.43
CA VAL A 481 -36.56 -7.41 9.86
C VAL A 481 -37.37 -6.40 9.07
N ARG A 482 -38.43 -6.84 8.39
CA ARG A 482 -39.39 -5.93 7.76
C ARG A 482 -40.28 -5.33 8.84
N LEU A 483 -40.27 -4.00 8.99
CA LEU A 483 -41.08 -3.29 9.99
C LEU A 483 -42.45 -2.91 9.42
N ASP A 484 -42.48 -2.40 8.19
CA ASP A 484 -43.70 -2.08 7.44
C ASP A 484 -43.52 -2.34 5.94
N ASP A 485 -44.45 -1.86 5.10
CA ASP A 485 -44.37 -2.09 3.66
C ASP A 485 -43.16 -1.44 2.98
N ASN A 486 -42.66 -0.33 3.51
CA ASN A 486 -41.55 0.47 2.97
C ASN A 486 -40.30 0.49 3.87
N THR A 487 -40.39 0.17 5.17
CA THR A 487 -39.23 0.25 6.09
C THR A 487 -38.75 -1.11 6.64
N PHE A 488 -37.44 -1.18 6.86
CA PHE A 488 -36.70 -2.37 7.27
C PHE A 488 -35.71 -2.01 8.39
N GLU A 489 -35.65 -2.81 9.45
CA GLU A 489 -34.52 -2.79 10.39
C GLU A 489 -33.43 -3.74 9.85
N VAL A 490 -32.20 -3.24 9.69
CA VAL A 490 -31.06 -4.02 9.18
C VAL A 490 -29.90 -3.92 10.15
N GLY A 491 -29.37 -5.06 10.58
CA GLY A 491 -28.22 -5.15 11.47
C GLY A 491 -26.94 -5.61 10.76
N VAL A 492 -25.82 -4.97 11.08
CA VAL A 492 -24.47 -5.49 10.88
C VAL A 492 -23.87 -5.77 12.25
N HIS A 493 -23.55 -7.03 12.51
CA HIS A 493 -23.03 -7.51 13.78
C HIS A 493 -21.56 -7.91 13.61
N VAL A 494 -20.63 -7.20 14.25
CA VAL A 494 -19.18 -7.44 14.13
C VAL A 494 -18.62 -7.95 15.45
N CYS A 495 -17.69 -8.90 15.41
CA CYS A 495 -17.05 -9.46 16.61
C CYS A 495 -16.45 -8.39 17.53
N ASP A 496 -16.85 -8.34 18.82
CA ASP A 496 -16.32 -7.44 19.84
C ASP A 496 -14.98 -7.95 20.39
N VAL A 497 -13.96 -7.95 19.51
CA VAL A 497 -12.58 -8.31 19.86
C VAL A 497 -12.01 -7.35 20.91
N SER A 498 -12.52 -6.12 20.99
CA SER A 498 -12.12 -5.14 22.01
C SER A 498 -12.47 -5.56 23.44
N HIS A 499 -13.50 -6.42 23.62
CA HIS A 499 -13.80 -7.01 24.92
C HIS A 499 -12.67 -7.92 25.40
N PHE A 500 -12.04 -8.71 24.53
CA PHE A 500 -10.96 -9.63 24.92
C PHE A 500 -9.60 -8.92 25.00
N ILE A 501 -9.24 -8.14 23.99
CA ILE A 501 -7.97 -7.42 23.96
C ILE A 501 -8.08 -6.15 24.84
N LYS A 502 -7.76 -6.28 26.13
CA LYS A 502 -7.74 -5.14 27.08
C LYS A 502 -6.55 -4.20 26.81
N PRO A 503 -6.71 -2.87 26.82
CA PRO A 503 -5.62 -1.91 26.59
C PRO A 503 -4.36 -2.16 27.43
N HIS A 504 -3.19 -1.98 26.83
CA HIS A 504 -1.85 -2.11 27.44
C HIS A 504 -1.46 -3.50 27.97
N SER A 505 -2.33 -4.51 27.85
CA SER A 505 -2.00 -5.93 28.08
C SER A 505 -0.88 -6.44 27.16
N PRO A 506 -0.22 -7.57 27.49
CA PRO A 506 0.66 -8.28 26.55
C PRO A 506 0.00 -8.53 25.19
N LEU A 507 -1.25 -9.00 25.17
CA LEU A 507 -2.03 -9.25 23.95
C LEU A 507 -2.31 -7.98 23.14
N ASP A 508 -2.58 -6.83 23.79
CA ASP A 508 -2.73 -5.53 23.11
C ASP A 508 -1.43 -5.05 22.46
N LYS A 509 -0.30 -5.22 23.16
CA LYS A 509 1.04 -4.89 22.63
C LYS A 509 1.39 -5.77 21.42
N GLU A 510 1.08 -7.05 21.49
CA GLU A 510 1.38 -8.01 20.42
C GLU A 510 0.45 -7.87 19.22
N ALA A 511 -0.86 -7.70 19.45
CA ALA A 511 -1.82 -7.37 18.40
C ALA A 511 -1.47 -6.04 17.70
N ARG A 512 -0.96 -5.05 18.45
CA ARG A 512 -0.39 -3.82 17.88
C ARG A 512 0.87 -4.11 17.08
N ALA A 513 1.81 -4.92 17.59
CA ALA A 513 3.08 -5.21 16.94
C ALA A 513 2.91 -5.94 15.59
N ARG A 514 1.97 -6.89 15.50
CA ARG A 514 1.56 -7.54 14.24
C ARG A 514 0.72 -6.60 13.37
N GLY A 515 -0.28 -5.92 13.94
CA GLY A 515 -1.05 -4.82 13.34
C GLY A 515 -2.09 -5.23 12.28
N VAL A 516 -1.77 -6.23 11.45
CA VAL A 516 -2.64 -6.85 10.44
C VAL A 516 -2.38 -8.36 10.44
N GLN A 517 -3.43 -9.17 10.33
CA GLN A 517 -3.30 -10.63 10.29
C GLN A 517 -2.66 -11.12 8.97
N VAL A 518 -1.85 -12.18 9.08
CA VAL A 518 -1.57 -13.15 8.00
C VAL A 518 -2.38 -14.41 8.33
N ASN A 519 -3.06 -15.00 7.35
CA ASN A 519 -4.17 -15.95 7.55
C ASN A 519 -3.86 -17.08 8.54
N LEU A 520 -4.79 -17.31 9.47
CA LEU A 520 -4.83 -18.42 10.42
C LEU A 520 -6.30 -18.84 10.61
N ASP A 521 -6.53 -20.14 10.78
CA ASP A 521 -7.86 -20.72 10.98
C ASP A 521 -8.30 -20.70 12.44
N PHE A 522 -9.61 -20.57 12.68
CA PHE A 522 -10.22 -20.57 14.01
C PHE A 522 -11.34 -21.63 14.11
N LYS A 523 -11.82 -21.88 15.33
CA LYS A 523 -12.94 -22.78 15.62
C LYS A 523 -14.11 -22.02 16.26
N GLU A 524 -15.31 -22.54 16.06
CA GLU A 524 -16.57 -21.87 16.40
C GLU A 524 -16.82 -21.78 17.91
N VAL A 525 -17.20 -20.58 18.36
CA VAL A 525 -17.71 -20.24 19.70
C VAL A 525 -18.74 -19.11 19.50
N PRO A 526 -19.87 -19.03 20.24
CA PRO A 526 -20.76 -17.87 20.18
C PRO A 526 -20.02 -16.58 20.59
N ILE A 527 -20.01 -15.59 19.69
CA ILE A 527 -19.12 -14.42 19.80
C ILE A 527 -19.90 -13.20 20.33
N PRO A 528 -19.38 -12.47 21.34
CA PRO A 528 -19.94 -11.17 21.71
C PRO A 528 -19.75 -10.18 20.55
N ALA A 529 -20.73 -9.33 20.27
CA ALA A 529 -20.70 -8.44 19.11
C ALA A 529 -20.79 -6.95 19.48
N MET A 530 -20.29 -6.12 18.57
CA MET A 530 -20.50 -4.69 18.47
C MET A 530 -21.36 -4.47 17.21
N SER A 531 -22.59 -4.01 17.39
CA SER A 531 -23.58 -3.94 16.32
C SER A 531 -23.84 -2.51 15.87
N VAL A 532 -24.08 -2.36 14.57
CA VAL A 532 -24.72 -1.18 13.96
C VAL A 532 -26.06 -1.65 13.41
N VAL A 533 -27.15 -0.97 13.80
CA VAL A 533 -28.51 -1.31 13.35
C VAL A 533 -29.16 -0.06 12.79
N TRP A 534 -29.64 -0.12 11.55
CA TRP A 534 -30.32 0.99 10.89
C TRP A 534 -31.80 0.71 10.71
N LYS A 535 -32.61 1.77 10.70
CA LYS A 535 -33.89 1.74 9.98
C LYS A 535 -33.66 2.30 8.59
N LEU A 536 -33.89 1.49 7.57
CA LEU A 536 -33.77 1.85 6.16
C LEU A 536 -35.16 1.93 5.53
N ASP A 537 -35.34 2.78 4.53
CA ASP A 537 -36.42 2.61 3.55
C ASP A 537 -36.04 1.58 2.47
N LYS A 538 -37.00 1.24 1.60
CA LYS A 538 -36.82 0.33 0.45
C LYS A 538 -35.83 0.84 -0.61
N GLU A 539 -35.55 2.14 -0.63
CA GLU A 539 -34.50 2.77 -1.45
C GLU A 539 -33.10 2.70 -0.79
N GLY A 540 -33.02 2.25 0.46
CA GLY A 540 -31.78 2.12 1.23
C GLY A 540 -31.32 3.42 1.92
N ILE A 541 -32.19 4.41 2.07
CA ILE A 541 -31.90 5.65 2.80
C ILE A 541 -31.98 5.37 4.30
N VAL A 542 -30.97 5.82 5.05
CA VAL A 542 -30.92 5.70 6.51
C VAL A 542 -31.86 6.71 7.16
N LEU A 543 -32.87 6.20 7.88
CA LEU A 543 -33.84 6.98 8.64
C LEU A 543 -33.42 7.13 10.12
N ASP A 544 -32.78 6.10 10.67
CA ASP A 544 -32.33 6.02 12.06
C ASP A 544 -31.07 5.14 12.15
N THR A 545 -30.24 5.31 13.20
CA THR A 545 -29.04 4.48 13.42
C THR A 545 -28.78 4.27 14.91
N TRP A 546 -28.87 3.02 15.34
CA TRP A 546 -28.49 2.54 16.65
C TRP A 546 -27.11 1.88 16.62
N PHE A 547 -26.34 2.04 17.70
CA PHE A 547 -25.05 1.39 17.91
C PHE A 547 -25.05 0.80 19.33
N GLY A 548 -24.51 -0.40 19.50
CA GLY A 548 -24.40 -0.98 20.84
C GLY A 548 -23.71 -2.34 20.88
N LYS A 549 -23.29 -2.73 22.08
CA LYS A 549 -22.80 -4.08 22.35
C LYS A 549 -23.97 -5.06 22.44
N THR A 550 -23.84 -6.21 21.79
CA THR A 550 -24.88 -7.23 21.71
C THR A 550 -24.32 -8.64 21.98
N VAL A 551 -25.23 -9.57 22.25
CA VAL A 551 -24.99 -11.01 22.07
C VAL A 551 -25.77 -11.44 20.82
N VAL A 552 -25.16 -12.26 19.98
CA VAL A 552 -25.71 -12.73 18.71
C VAL A 552 -25.38 -14.21 18.49
N ARG A 553 -26.16 -14.89 17.65
CA ARG A 553 -25.96 -16.27 17.24
C ARG A 553 -26.38 -16.40 15.78
N SER A 554 -25.47 -16.82 14.91
CA SER A 554 -25.82 -17.10 13.52
C SER A 554 -26.80 -18.27 13.45
N THR A 555 -27.87 -18.13 12.65
CA THR A 555 -28.83 -19.21 12.36
C THR A 555 -28.45 -20.00 11.11
N ALA A 556 -27.65 -19.40 10.21
CA ALA A 556 -27.11 -20.06 9.02
C ALA A 556 -25.79 -19.43 8.58
N GLN A 557 -24.82 -20.28 8.24
CA GLN A 557 -23.61 -19.92 7.51
C GLN A 557 -23.83 -20.23 6.02
N LEU A 558 -23.78 -19.20 5.17
CA LEU A 558 -24.00 -19.32 3.73
C LEU A 558 -22.72 -18.97 2.96
N THR A 559 -22.59 -19.52 1.75
CA THR A 559 -21.57 -19.06 0.80
C THR A 559 -22.16 -18.15 -0.27
N TYR A 560 -21.33 -17.38 -0.98
CA TYR A 560 -21.79 -16.59 -2.14
C TYR A 560 -22.45 -17.44 -3.24
N SER A 561 -22.19 -18.76 -3.29
CA SER A 561 -22.86 -19.69 -4.21
C SER A 561 -24.23 -20.12 -3.68
N ASN A 562 -24.39 -20.38 -2.38
CA ASN A 562 -25.72 -20.62 -1.81
C ASN A 562 -26.65 -19.42 -2.01
N VAL A 563 -26.13 -18.19 -1.91
CA VAL A 563 -26.88 -16.98 -2.27
C VAL A 563 -27.31 -16.99 -3.75
N GLU A 564 -26.46 -17.47 -4.66
CA GLU A 564 -26.81 -17.62 -6.09
C GLU A 564 -27.94 -18.62 -6.29
N HIS A 565 -27.89 -19.75 -5.58
CA HIS A 565 -28.88 -20.80 -5.65
C HIS A 565 -30.22 -20.39 -5.01
N ILE A 566 -30.19 -19.66 -3.89
CA ILE A 566 -31.38 -19.03 -3.28
C ILE A 566 -31.99 -18.03 -4.28
N LEU A 567 -31.20 -17.06 -4.78
CA LEU A 567 -31.72 -16.00 -5.66
C LEU A 567 -32.34 -16.58 -6.94
N SER A 568 -31.71 -17.60 -7.54
CA SER A 568 -32.24 -18.32 -8.71
C SER A 568 -33.39 -19.30 -8.41
N GLY A 569 -33.62 -19.65 -7.13
CA GLY A 569 -34.63 -20.64 -6.73
C GLY A 569 -34.23 -22.09 -7.03
N SER A 570 -32.93 -22.38 -7.16
CA SER A 570 -32.39 -23.72 -7.41
C SER A 570 -32.01 -24.48 -6.13
N GLU A 571 -31.87 -23.79 -4.99
CA GLU A 571 -31.67 -24.35 -3.65
C GLU A 571 -32.47 -23.51 -2.64
N SER A 572 -32.84 -24.10 -1.50
CA SER A 572 -33.54 -23.42 -0.40
C SER A 572 -32.88 -23.78 0.93
N HIS A 573 -32.65 -22.79 1.79
CA HIS A 573 -32.10 -22.96 3.14
C HIS A 573 -33.18 -22.76 4.22
N GLY A 574 -34.45 -22.76 3.81
CA GLY A 574 -35.62 -22.48 4.66
C GLY A 574 -36.23 -21.12 4.33
N GLU A 575 -37.56 -21.07 4.29
CA GLU A 575 -38.35 -19.95 3.75
C GLU A 575 -37.95 -18.57 4.32
N LYS A 576 -37.70 -18.46 5.63
CA LYS A 576 -37.25 -17.18 6.22
C LYS A 576 -35.85 -16.81 5.77
N ILE A 577 -34.88 -17.72 5.78
CA ILE A 577 -33.50 -17.42 5.37
C ILE A 577 -33.47 -17.01 3.89
N ASP A 578 -34.23 -17.72 3.04
CA ASP A 578 -34.35 -17.39 1.62
C ASP A 578 -34.99 -16.00 1.41
N SER A 579 -35.99 -15.64 2.22
CA SER A 579 -36.64 -14.32 2.21
C SER A 579 -35.69 -13.21 2.67
N ASP A 580 -35.03 -13.41 3.82
CA ASP A 580 -34.06 -12.47 4.41
C ASP A 580 -32.91 -12.20 3.42
N VAL A 581 -32.38 -13.22 2.75
CA VAL A 581 -31.37 -13.09 1.68
C VAL A 581 -31.88 -12.30 0.46
N ARG A 582 -33.12 -12.53 0.02
CA ARG A 582 -33.73 -11.78 -1.09
C ARG A 582 -33.90 -10.29 -0.74
N LEU A 583 -34.35 -9.98 0.48
CA LEU A 583 -34.51 -8.61 0.96
C LEU A 583 -33.16 -7.89 1.11
N LEU A 584 -32.16 -8.54 1.70
CA LEU A 584 -30.79 -8.02 1.79
C LEU A 584 -30.20 -7.76 0.39
N HIS A 585 -30.40 -8.66 -0.57
CA HIS A 585 -29.98 -8.45 -1.95
C HIS A 585 -30.68 -7.26 -2.62
N GLN A 586 -31.99 -7.10 -2.41
CA GLN A 586 -32.74 -5.95 -2.92
C GLN A 586 -32.22 -4.63 -2.36
N LEU A 587 -32.06 -4.50 -1.03
CA LEU A 587 -31.58 -3.27 -0.41
C LEU A 587 -30.11 -2.96 -0.79
N ALA A 588 -29.23 -3.96 -0.78
CA ALA A 588 -27.84 -3.78 -1.21
C ALA A 588 -27.73 -3.37 -2.69
N THR A 589 -28.65 -3.82 -3.56
CA THR A 589 -28.72 -3.37 -4.96
C THR A 589 -29.05 -1.87 -5.06
N HIS A 590 -29.88 -1.32 -4.16
CA HIS A 590 -30.18 0.12 -4.12
C HIS A 590 -29.02 0.93 -3.51
N LEU A 591 -28.42 0.46 -2.41
CA LEU A 591 -27.20 1.04 -1.83
C LEU A 591 -26.06 1.14 -2.86
N TYR A 592 -25.79 0.05 -3.58
CA TYR A 592 -24.82 0.01 -4.68
C TYR A 592 -25.15 1.06 -5.76
N LYS A 593 -26.38 1.07 -6.28
CA LYS A 593 -26.81 2.03 -7.31
C LYS A 593 -26.64 3.48 -6.84
N SER A 594 -27.03 3.80 -5.61
CA SER A 594 -26.87 5.15 -5.02
C SER A 594 -25.40 5.56 -4.92
N ARG A 595 -24.52 4.66 -4.42
CA ARG A 595 -23.09 4.92 -4.24
C ARG A 595 -22.31 5.09 -5.56
N TYR A 596 -22.67 4.35 -6.60
CA TYR A 596 -22.09 4.52 -7.95
C TYR A 596 -22.70 5.70 -8.71
N THR A 597 -23.98 6.03 -8.48
CA THR A 597 -24.63 7.21 -9.09
C THR A 597 -24.10 8.52 -8.51
N SER A 598 -23.66 8.53 -7.26
CA SER A 598 -23.06 9.70 -6.61
C SER A 598 -21.60 9.93 -7.06
N GLN A 599 -20.62 9.22 -6.49
CA GLN A 599 -19.18 9.54 -6.71
C GLN A 599 -18.20 8.35 -6.77
N ALA A 600 -18.61 7.09 -6.57
CA ALA A 600 -17.67 5.97 -6.45
C ALA A 600 -17.07 5.44 -7.78
N MET A 601 -15.91 4.79 -7.66
CA MET A 601 -15.24 4.01 -8.71
C MET A 601 -15.28 2.51 -8.37
N GLY A 602 -15.31 1.65 -9.41
CA GLY A 602 -15.40 0.19 -9.31
C GLY A 602 -14.38 -0.58 -10.14
N LEU A 603 -13.30 0.06 -10.59
CA LEU A 603 -12.19 -0.59 -11.28
C LEU A 603 -11.57 -1.69 -10.41
N PHE A 604 -11.20 -2.81 -11.04
CA PHE A 604 -10.72 -4.01 -10.37
C PHE A 604 -9.64 -4.67 -11.21
N LYS A 605 -8.40 -4.73 -10.69
CA LYS A 605 -7.36 -5.58 -11.28
C LYS A 605 -7.68 -7.04 -11.00
N GLN A 606 -7.87 -7.81 -12.06
CA GLN A 606 -7.92 -9.28 -12.04
C GLN A 606 -6.66 -9.84 -11.38
N LYS A 607 -6.82 -10.93 -10.62
CA LYS A 607 -5.75 -11.58 -9.87
C LYS A 607 -5.75 -13.06 -10.18
N LEU A 608 -4.58 -13.68 -10.15
CA LEU A 608 -4.46 -15.13 -10.20
C LEU A 608 -4.71 -15.74 -8.81
N VAL A 609 -5.42 -16.87 -8.80
CA VAL A 609 -5.67 -17.77 -7.65
C VAL A 609 -5.24 -19.17 -8.07
N TYR A 610 -4.67 -19.94 -7.14
CA TYR A 610 -4.19 -21.30 -7.39
C TYR A 610 -5.05 -22.30 -6.61
N ASN A 611 -5.07 -23.56 -7.06
CA ASN A 611 -5.71 -24.66 -6.31
C ASN A 611 -5.05 -24.86 -4.93
N ASP A 612 -3.73 -24.72 -4.88
CA ASP A 612 -2.91 -24.67 -3.66
C ASP A 612 -1.74 -23.70 -3.95
N PRO A 613 -1.54 -22.64 -3.15
CA PRO A 613 -0.39 -21.73 -3.30
C PRO A 613 0.97 -22.40 -3.07
N LYS A 614 1.03 -23.54 -2.36
CA LYS A 614 2.25 -24.31 -2.07
C LYS A 614 2.60 -25.28 -3.21
N THR A 615 1.60 -25.96 -3.77
CA THR A 615 1.74 -26.87 -4.92
C THR A 615 0.80 -26.49 -6.08
N PRO A 616 1.05 -25.34 -6.75
CA PRO A 616 0.13 -24.78 -7.74
C PRO A 616 0.15 -25.56 -9.06
N ALA A 617 -0.81 -26.48 -9.22
CA ALA A 617 -1.00 -27.26 -10.43
C ALA A 617 -1.88 -26.53 -11.47
N THR A 618 -2.95 -25.89 -10.99
CA THR A 618 -3.90 -25.10 -11.78
C THR A 618 -4.01 -23.68 -11.22
N ALA A 619 -4.34 -22.74 -12.12
CA ALA A 619 -4.46 -21.34 -11.81
C ALA A 619 -5.70 -20.77 -12.51
N THR A 620 -6.48 -19.94 -11.81
CA THR A 620 -7.72 -19.35 -12.29
C THR A 620 -7.75 -17.84 -12.01
N ILE A 621 -8.34 -17.09 -12.94
CA ILE A 621 -8.45 -15.63 -12.81
C ILE A 621 -9.65 -15.30 -11.91
N THR A 622 -9.48 -14.38 -10.95
CA THR A 622 -10.60 -13.89 -10.14
C THR A 622 -11.58 -13.09 -10.98
N HIS A 623 -12.80 -13.61 -11.14
CA HIS A 623 -13.94 -12.84 -11.63
C HIS A 623 -14.56 -12.01 -10.48
N LYS A 624 -15.29 -10.95 -10.80
CA LYS A 624 -16.12 -10.24 -9.82
C LYS A 624 -17.29 -11.17 -9.45
N ASN A 625 -17.34 -11.64 -8.20
CA ASN A 625 -18.56 -12.26 -7.68
C ASN A 625 -19.58 -11.16 -7.37
N GLU A 626 -20.74 -11.21 -8.04
CA GLU A 626 -21.79 -10.20 -7.94
C GLU A 626 -22.57 -10.31 -6.62
N ASN A 627 -22.84 -11.51 -6.13
CA ASN A 627 -23.52 -11.75 -4.84
C ASN A 627 -22.71 -11.22 -3.66
N ALA A 628 -21.38 -11.25 -3.78
CA ALA A 628 -20.47 -10.64 -2.83
C ALA A 628 -20.56 -9.10 -2.80
N LYS A 629 -21.44 -8.44 -3.57
CA LYS A 629 -21.82 -7.03 -3.36
C LYS A 629 -22.72 -6.85 -2.14
N ILE A 630 -23.60 -7.82 -1.84
CA ILE A 630 -24.61 -7.71 -0.78
C ILE A 630 -23.96 -7.31 0.56
N VAL A 631 -23.04 -8.16 1.03
CA VAL A 631 -22.28 -7.94 2.26
C VAL A 631 -21.48 -6.64 2.19
N LYS A 632 -20.81 -6.36 1.06
CA LYS A 632 -19.91 -5.21 0.93
C LYS A 632 -20.60 -3.87 1.08
N GLU A 633 -21.84 -3.69 0.60
CA GLU A 633 -22.54 -2.42 0.78
C GLU A 633 -22.95 -2.18 2.24
N PHE A 634 -23.44 -3.21 2.95
CA PHE A 634 -23.77 -3.10 4.38
C PHE A 634 -22.53 -2.90 5.26
N LEU A 635 -21.43 -3.62 4.98
CA LEU A 635 -20.17 -3.36 5.67
C LEU A 635 -19.61 -1.97 5.35
N PHE A 636 -19.75 -1.47 4.12
CA PHE A 636 -19.36 -0.11 3.77
C PHE A 636 -20.17 0.93 4.57
N LEU A 637 -21.50 0.73 4.67
CA LEU A 637 -22.39 1.57 5.47
C LEU A 637 -22.00 1.54 6.96
N ALA A 638 -21.69 0.37 7.54
CA ALA A 638 -21.18 0.24 8.91
C ALA A 638 -19.91 1.06 9.12
N ASN A 639 -18.93 0.93 8.22
CA ASN A 639 -17.68 1.68 8.26
C ASN A 639 -17.89 3.21 8.12
N GLN A 640 -18.93 3.67 7.40
CA GLN A 640 -19.29 5.09 7.33
C GLN A 640 -20.04 5.60 8.58
N SER A 641 -21.08 4.89 9.03
CA SER A 641 -21.87 5.27 10.22
C SER A 641 -21.00 5.31 11.47
N VAL A 642 -20.10 4.32 11.67
CA VAL A 642 -19.15 4.33 12.78
C VAL A 642 -18.17 5.50 12.66
N ALA A 643 -17.64 5.79 11.47
CA ALA A 643 -16.76 6.93 11.25
C ALA A 643 -17.43 8.27 11.64
N GLN A 644 -18.71 8.45 11.29
CA GLN A 644 -19.51 9.63 11.68
C GLN A 644 -19.69 9.71 13.20
N LYS A 645 -20.02 8.59 13.87
CA LYS A 645 -20.21 8.54 15.32
C LYS A 645 -18.91 8.82 16.10
N ILE A 646 -17.76 8.28 15.68
CA ILE A 646 -16.48 8.57 16.36
C ILE A 646 -15.96 9.98 16.06
N ALA A 647 -16.15 10.50 14.83
CA ALA A 647 -15.67 11.85 14.46
C ALA A 647 -16.51 12.97 15.08
N SER A 648 -17.81 12.76 15.30
CA SER A 648 -18.67 13.71 16.00
C SER A 648 -18.41 13.73 17.51
N GLN A 649 -18.11 12.59 18.13
CA GLN A 649 -17.72 12.53 19.54
C GLN A 649 -16.28 13.05 19.77
N TYR A 650 -15.34 12.72 18.87
CA TYR A 650 -13.92 13.00 19.01
C TYR A 650 -13.30 13.71 17.79
N PRO A 651 -13.66 14.99 17.51
CA PRO A 651 -13.19 15.71 16.32
C PRO A 651 -11.66 15.72 16.11
N ASP A 652 -10.90 15.78 17.20
CA ASP A 652 -9.42 15.81 17.15
C ASP A 652 -8.76 14.44 17.34
N GLN A 653 -9.48 13.40 17.80
CA GLN A 653 -8.92 12.11 18.20
C GLN A 653 -9.44 10.91 17.38
N ALA A 654 -10.48 11.07 16.56
CA ALA A 654 -11.05 9.95 15.79
C ALA A 654 -10.02 9.31 14.84
N LEU A 655 -9.96 7.97 14.86
CA LEU A 655 -9.11 7.19 13.94
C LEU A 655 -9.89 6.90 12.65
N LEU A 656 -9.42 7.47 11.54
CA LEU A 656 -10.11 7.52 10.25
C LEU A 656 -9.22 6.99 9.11
N ARG A 657 -9.78 6.85 7.90
CA ARG A 657 -9.10 6.34 6.71
C ARG A 657 -9.46 7.16 5.45
N ARG A 658 -8.49 7.90 4.92
CA ARG A 658 -8.62 8.76 3.73
C ARG A 658 -7.94 8.17 2.50
N GLN A 659 -8.23 8.73 1.33
CA GLN A 659 -7.51 8.45 0.10
C GLN A 659 -7.45 9.72 -0.75
N SER A 660 -6.23 10.18 -1.04
CA SER A 660 -5.98 11.29 -1.98
C SER A 660 -6.57 11.01 -3.37
N PRO A 661 -6.86 12.04 -4.19
CA PRO A 661 -7.03 11.85 -5.62
C PRO A 661 -5.79 11.23 -6.28
N PRO A 662 -5.88 10.73 -7.52
CA PRO A 662 -4.74 10.25 -8.29
C PRO A 662 -3.65 11.32 -8.41
N ASP A 663 -2.39 10.91 -8.58
CA ASP A 663 -1.34 11.89 -8.80
C ASP A 663 -1.62 12.69 -10.09
N SER A 664 -1.59 14.02 -9.93
CA SER A 664 -1.89 15.01 -10.98
C SER A 664 -0.98 14.94 -12.21
N ARG A 665 0.25 14.43 -12.08
CA ARG A 665 1.16 14.25 -13.22
C ARG A 665 0.85 12.93 -13.92
N LYS A 666 0.81 11.81 -13.17
CA LYS A 666 0.54 10.46 -13.70
C LYS A 666 -0.85 10.35 -14.37
N ILE A 667 -1.88 11.01 -13.84
CA ILE A 667 -3.23 10.99 -14.44
C ILE A 667 -3.32 11.84 -15.72
N ASN A 668 -2.57 12.94 -15.81
CA ASN A 668 -2.52 13.77 -17.02
C ASN A 668 -1.67 13.11 -18.12
N GLU A 669 -0.53 12.51 -17.75
CA GLU A 669 0.29 11.67 -18.65
C GLU A 669 -0.54 10.52 -19.23
N LEU A 670 -1.33 9.83 -18.39
CA LEU A 670 -2.26 8.81 -18.84
C LEU A 670 -3.35 9.36 -19.76
N LYS A 671 -3.92 10.53 -19.45
CA LYS A 671 -4.97 11.15 -20.27
C LYS A 671 -4.47 11.50 -21.66
N GLU A 672 -3.31 12.13 -21.76
CA GLU A 672 -2.65 12.46 -23.02
C GLU A 672 -2.25 11.19 -23.80
N TYR A 673 -1.72 10.19 -23.10
CA TYR A 673 -1.37 8.90 -23.72
C TYR A 673 -2.61 8.20 -24.30
N ALA A 674 -3.70 8.14 -23.52
CA ALA A 674 -4.96 7.53 -23.93
C ALA A 674 -5.58 8.26 -25.13
N SER A 675 -5.61 9.60 -25.13
CA SER A 675 -6.22 10.36 -26.22
C SER A 675 -5.41 10.26 -27.52
N THR A 676 -4.08 10.31 -27.44
CA THR A 676 -3.20 10.46 -28.61
C THR A 676 -2.83 9.13 -29.25
N TYR A 677 -2.68 8.05 -28.47
CA TYR A 677 -2.18 6.76 -28.98
C TYR A 677 -3.20 5.62 -28.89
N LEU A 678 -4.23 5.74 -28.03
CA LEU A 678 -5.27 4.73 -27.86
C LEU A 678 -6.66 5.18 -28.36
N ASN A 679 -6.80 6.44 -28.80
CA ASN A 679 -8.08 7.07 -29.17
C ASN A 679 -9.15 7.08 -28.04
N VAL A 680 -8.73 7.05 -26.77
CA VAL A 680 -9.60 6.99 -25.58
C VAL A 680 -9.61 8.33 -24.87
N THR A 681 -10.79 8.95 -24.73
CA THR A 681 -10.96 10.18 -23.95
C THR A 681 -11.25 9.86 -22.49
N LEU A 682 -10.30 10.16 -21.59
CA LEU A 682 -10.48 10.02 -20.14
C LEU A 682 -10.97 11.33 -19.49
N ASP A 683 -12.06 11.25 -18.74
CA ASP A 683 -12.49 12.31 -17.82
C ASP A 683 -11.84 12.07 -16.46
N THR A 684 -11.09 13.06 -15.98
CA THR A 684 -10.24 12.93 -14.79
C THR A 684 -10.73 13.81 -13.63
N ILE A 685 -11.93 14.38 -13.73
CA ILE A 685 -12.48 15.36 -12.77
C ILE A 685 -12.79 14.70 -11.42
N ASN A 686 -13.36 13.49 -11.41
CA ASN A 686 -13.65 12.75 -10.19
C ASN A 686 -13.70 11.23 -10.44
N ALA A 687 -13.79 10.44 -9.37
CA ALA A 687 -13.75 8.99 -9.43
C ALA A 687 -14.90 8.38 -10.26
N LYS A 688 -16.10 8.98 -10.25
CA LYS A 688 -17.23 8.55 -11.10
C LYS A 688 -17.02 8.90 -12.57
N THR A 689 -16.59 10.10 -12.92
CA THR A 689 -16.38 10.45 -14.34
C THR A 689 -15.24 9.63 -14.96
N LEU A 690 -14.20 9.35 -14.16
CA LEU A 690 -13.12 8.45 -14.54
C LEU A 690 -13.61 7.00 -14.71
N GLN A 691 -14.45 6.48 -13.81
CA GLN A 691 -15.10 5.17 -13.98
C GLN A 691 -15.91 5.11 -15.29
N MET A 692 -16.80 6.08 -15.53
CA MET A 692 -17.66 6.10 -16.73
C MET A 692 -16.84 6.21 -18.02
N SER A 693 -15.76 7.01 -18.04
CA SER A 693 -14.90 7.13 -19.23
C SER A 693 -14.16 5.83 -19.58
N VAL A 694 -13.85 4.97 -18.59
CA VAL A 694 -13.32 3.63 -18.83
C VAL A 694 -14.43 2.64 -19.22
N GLU A 695 -15.61 2.72 -18.60
CA GLU A 695 -16.75 1.85 -18.94
C GLU A 695 -17.24 2.06 -20.38
N ASN A 696 -17.17 3.29 -20.90
CA ASN A 696 -17.54 3.66 -22.28
C ASN A 696 -16.61 3.09 -23.38
N ILE A 697 -15.44 2.51 -23.04
CA ILE A 697 -14.52 1.92 -24.02
C ILE A 697 -15.11 0.61 -24.53
N GLU A 698 -15.65 0.56 -25.76
CA GLU A 698 -16.34 -0.63 -26.27
C GLU A 698 -15.48 -1.90 -26.26
N ASP A 699 -14.25 -1.82 -26.79
CA ASP A 699 -13.28 -2.92 -26.79
C ASP A 699 -12.91 -3.35 -25.36
N LEU A 700 -13.14 -4.63 -25.08
CA LEU A 700 -12.86 -5.25 -23.78
C LEU A 700 -11.35 -5.35 -23.48
N GLU A 701 -10.50 -5.54 -24.49
CA GLU A 701 -9.05 -5.67 -24.28
C GLU A 701 -8.43 -4.29 -23.96
N LEU A 702 -8.75 -3.26 -24.75
CA LEU A 702 -8.39 -1.88 -24.45
C LEU A 702 -8.99 -1.39 -23.13
N ARG A 703 -10.26 -1.73 -22.81
CA ARG A 703 -10.88 -1.41 -21.50
C ARG A 703 -10.09 -2.01 -20.34
N GLN A 704 -9.61 -3.25 -20.46
CA GLN A 704 -8.76 -3.90 -19.43
C GLN A 704 -7.40 -3.21 -19.30
N LEU A 705 -6.73 -2.91 -20.42
CA LEU A 705 -5.44 -2.20 -20.45
C LEU A 705 -5.54 -0.83 -19.76
N VAL A 706 -6.52 -0.01 -20.16
CA VAL A 706 -6.75 1.31 -19.57
C VAL A 706 -7.15 1.19 -18.10
N SER A 707 -7.93 0.17 -17.70
CA SER A 707 -8.23 -0.09 -16.29
C SER A 707 -6.98 -0.34 -15.45
N ILE A 708 -6.00 -1.09 -15.99
CA ILE A 708 -4.71 -1.35 -15.31
C ILE A 708 -3.91 -0.04 -15.17
N LEU A 709 -3.83 0.76 -16.23
CA LEU A 709 -3.12 2.05 -16.19
C LEU A 709 -3.76 3.05 -15.22
N VAL A 710 -5.10 3.19 -15.23
CA VAL A 710 -5.81 4.06 -14.26
C VAL A 710 -5.53 3.62 -12.83
N LEU A 711 -5.56 2.31 -12.55
CA LEU A 711 -5.24 1.77 -11.22
C LEU A 711 -3.79 2.02 -10.77
N LYS A 712 -2.85 2.32 -11.68
CA LYS A 712 -1.46 2.68 -11.35
C LYS A 712 -1.30 4.18 -11.00
N THR A 713 -2.29 5.03 -11.31
CA THR A 713 -2.26 6.47 -10.96
C THR A 713 -2.85 6.79 -9.58
N ILE A 714 -3.62 5.86 -9.01
CA ILE A 714 -4.38 6.05 -7.78
C ILE A 714 -3.50 5.86 -6.52
N GLU A 715 -3.55 6.82 -5.60
CA GLU A 715 -2.84 6.71 -4.31
C GLU A 715 -3.40 5.59 -3.41
N PRO A 716 -2.53 4.91 -2.62
CA PRO A 716 -2.98 3.95 -1.62
C PRO A 716 -3.70 4.65 -0.44
N PRO A 717 -4.87 4.16 0.00
CA PRO A 717 -5.60 4.73 1.14
C PRO A 717 -4.87 4.55 2.48
N LYS A 718 -4.81 5.63 3.26
CA LYS A 718 -4.01 5.79 4.49
C LYS A 718 -4.91 6.05 5.70
N TYR A 719 -4.63 5.38 6.82
CA TYR A 719 -5.17 5.71 8.14
C TYR A 719 -4.58 7.03 8.66
N PHE A 720 -5.36 7.79 9.43
CA PHE A 720 -4.95 9.05 10.06
C PHE A 720 -5.75 9.34 11.35
N CYS A 721 -5.20 10.16 12.23
CA CYS A 721 -5.95 10.79 13.32
C CYS A 721 -6.59 12.07 12.81
N ALA A 722 -7.88 12.29 13.09
CA ALA A 722 -8.66 13.42 12.58
C ALA A 722 -7.95 14.79 12.77
N GLY A 723 -7.62 15.16 14.02
CA GLY A 723 -6.93 16.41 14.36
C GLY A 723 -5.49 16.57 13.85
N ALA A 724 -4.97 15.65 13.03
CA ALA A 724 -3.71 15.83 12.29
C ALA A 724 -3.90 16.40 10.87
N PHE A 725 -5.14 16.52 10.38
CA PHE A 725 -5.46 16.95 9.03
C PHE A 725 -6.64 17.95 8.99
N ASP A 726 -6.75 18.72 7.91
CA ASP A 726 -7.93 19.53 7.64
C ASP A 726 -9.08 18.65 7.10
N ILE A 727 -10.33 19.00 7.43
CA ILE A 727 -11.55 18.25 7.06
C ILE A 727 -11.66 18.07 5.53
N SER A 728 -11.19 19.03 4.73
CA SER A 728 -11.17 18.92 3.26
C SER A 728 -10.31 17.74 2.74
N LYS A 729 -9.39 17.22 3.57
CA LYS A 729 -8.51 16.09 3.25
C LYS A 729 -9.04 14.74 3.78
N TYR A 730 -10.21 14.68 4.43
CA TYR A 730 -10.74 13.45 5.05
C TYR A 730 -11.31 12.44 4.03
N SER A 731 -11.64 12.90 2.81
CA SER A 731 -12.34 12.11 1.80
C SER A 731 -11.53 10.91 1.27
N HIS A 732 -12.24 9.95 0.68
CA HIS A 732 -11.68 8.71 0.15
C HIS A 732 -12.01 8.56 -1.35
N PHE A 733 -11.14 9.12 -2.21
CA PHE A 733 -11.37 9.28 -3.65
C PHE A 733 -12.09 8.10 -4.34
N SER A 734 -11.54 6.89 -4.34
CA SER A 734 -12.11 5.76 -5.11
C SER A 734 -13.47 5.28 -4.62
N THR A 735 -13.88 5.60 -3.38
CA THR A 735 -15.17 5.16 -2.82
C THR A 735 -16.25 6.25 -2.82
N GLY A 736 -15.88 7.50 -3.07
CA GLY A 736 -16.77 8.66 -2.94
C GLY A 736 -17.13 9.02 -1.49
N ALA A 737 -16.56 8.36 -0.47
CA ALA A 737 -16.88 8.65 0.92
C ALA A 737 -16.26 10.00 1.37
N PRO A 738 -17.05 10.93 1.95
CA PRO A 738 -16.50 12.15 2.56
C PRO A 738 -15.82 11.86 3.90
N LEU A 739 -16.22 10.77 4.57
CA LEU A 739 -15.71 10.30 5.85
C LEU A 739 -15.77 8.77 5.88
N PHE A 740 -14.70 8.12 6.35
CA PHE A 740 -14.57 6.66 6.36
C PHE A 740 -13.59 6.19 7.44
N THR A 741 -13.77 4.97 7.95
CA THR A 741 -12.80 4.27 8.81
C THR A 741 -12.85 2.75 8.57
N HIS A 742 -12.13 1.97 9.36
CA HIS A 742 -12.29 0.51 9.40
C HIS A 742 -12.79 0.06 10.78
N PHE A 743 -13.89 -0.70 10.79
CA PHE A 743 -14.60 -1.23 11.95
C PHE A 743 -14.94 -2.73 11.80
N THR A 744 -15.15 -3.19 10.56
CA THR A 744 -15.78 -4.49 10.26
C THR A 744 -14.85 -5.69 10.16
N ALA A 745 -13.56 -5.60 10.52
CA ALA A 745 -12.65 -6.75 10.52
C ALA A 745 -11.60 -6.70 11.66
N PRO A 746 -12.03 -6.81 12.93
CA PRO A 746 -11.17 -6.63 14.10
C PRO A 746 -10.32 -7.85 14.52
N LEU A 747 -10.59 -9.05 13.99
CA LEU A 747 -9.64 -10.19 14.10
C LEU A 747 -8.48 -9.99 13.11
N ARG A 748 -8.77 -9.42 11.92
CA ARG A 748 -7.77 -9.15 10.87
C ARG A 748 -7.00 -7.83 11.01
N ARG A 749 -7.49 -6.84 11.78
CA ARG A 749 -6.96 -5.45 11.77
C ARG A 749 -6.97 -4.79 13.15
N TYR A 750 -5.81 -4.35 13.64
CA TYR A 750 -5.70 -3.64 14.92
C TYR A 750 -6.37 -2.24 14.93
N VAL A 751 -6.51 -1.59 13.76
CA VAL A 751 -7.23 -0.31 13.65
C VAL A 751 -8.67 -0.46 14.12
N ASP A 752 -9.34 -1.51 13.68
CA ASP A 752 -10.73 -1.80 14.02
C ASP A 752 -10.89 -2.03 15.53
N VAL A 753 -9.94 -2.71 16.19
CA VAL A 753 -9.93 -2.86 17.66
C VAL A 753 -9.90 -1.50 18.38
N ILE A 754 -9.16 -0.52 17.84
CA ILE A 754 -9.12 0.84 18.39
C ILE A 754 -10.39 1.64 18.05
N VAL A 755 -10.96 1.45 16.86
CA VAL A 755 -12.25 2.04 16.47
C VAL A 755 -13.41 1.48 17.30
N HIS A 756 -13.38 0.19 17.66
CA HIS A 756 -14.32 -0.43 18.61
C HIS A 756 -14.21 0.21 20.00
N ARG A 757 -12.98 0.42 20.51
CA ARG A 757 -12.75 1.15 21.78
C ARG A 757 -13.23 2.61 21.71
N GLN A 758 -13.04 3.29 20.57
CA GLN A 758 -13.58 4.64 20.37
C GLN A 758 -15.12 4.64 20.31
N LEU A 759 -15.74 3.64 19.69
CA LEU A 759 -17.19 3.51 19.67
C LEU A 759 -17.77 3.22 21.05
N GLU A 760 -17.16 2.30 21.83
CA GLU A 760 -17.53 2.03 23.22
C GLU A 760 -17.45 3.28 24.10
N SER A 761 -16.30 3.96 24.10
CA SER A 761 -16.07 5.24 24.80
C SER A 761 -17.13 6.30 24.41
N ALA A 762 -17.48 6.39 23.11
CA ALA A 762 -18.49 7.30 22.58
C ALA A 762 -19.95 6.91 22.89
N LEU A 763 -20.20 5.67 23.30
CA LEU A 763 -21.51 5.18 23.77
C LEU A 763 -21.64 5.30 25.29
N SER A 764 -20.54 5.16 26.03
CA SER A 764 -20.44 5.53 27.46
C SER A 764 -20.52 7.04 27.71
N GLY A 765 -20.50 7.86 26.66
CA GLY A 765 -20.62 9.32 26.75
C GLY A 765 -19.34 10.04 27.18
N GLU A 766 -18.17 9.37 27.10
CA GLU A 766 -16.89 9.98 27.46
C GLU A 766 -16.54 11.12 26.49
N LYS A 767 -16.20 12.30 27.02
CA LYS A 767 -15.97 13.51 26.21
C LYS A 767 -14.65 13.50 25.45
N HIS A 768 -13.65 12.78 25.94
CA HIS A 768 -12.31 12.67 25.35
C HIS A 768 -11.88 11.21 25.40
N PHE A 769 -11.27 10.73 24.32
CA PHE A 769 -10.72 9.37 24.27
C PHE A 769 -9.39 9.30 25.04
N TYR A 770 -9.07 8.15 25.63
CA TYR A 770 -7.91 8.01 26.54
C TYR A 770 -6.52 8.16 25.85
N LEU A 771 -6.45 8.10 24.52
CA LEU A 771 -5.22 8.35 23.76
C LEU A 771 -5.19 9.78 23.18
N ALA A 772 -4.12 10.53 23.43
CA ALA A 772 -3.90 11.83 22.81
C ALA A 772 -3.68 11.72 21.27
N SER A 773 -4.10 12.73 20.51
CA SER A 773 -4.11 12.70 19.03
C SER A 773 -2.75 12.37 18.39
N ASP A 774 -1.63 12.83 18.95
CA ASP A 774 -0.28 12.47 18.48
C ASP A 774 0.02 10.96 18.64
N THR A 775 -0.49 10.32 19.70
CA THR A 775 -0.37 8.87 19.90
C THR A 775 -1.22 8.09 18.91
N ILE A 776 -2.41 8.60 18.58
CA ILE A 776 -3.31 8.01 17.58
C ILE A 776 -2.75 8.19 16.17
N GLN A 777 -2.12 9.34 15.87
CA GLN A 777 -1.47 9.57 14.58
C GLN A 777 -0.26 8.64 14.38
N LYS A 778 0.57 8.45 15.41
CA LYS A 778 1.66 7.45 15.40
C LYS A 778 1.14 6.03 15.24
N LEU A 779 0.03 5.70 15.89
CA LEU A 779 -0.63 4.41 15.69
C LEU A 779 -1.11 4.24 14.25
N ALA A 780 -1.78 5.25 13.67
CA ALA A 780 -2.25 5.24 12.30
C ALA A 780 -1.08 5.04 11.31
N GLN A 781 0.06 5.69 11.55
CA GLN A 781 1.29 5.53 10.77
C GLN A 781 1.85 4.10 10.87
N HIS A 782 1.97 3.54 12.08
CA HIS A 782 2.37 2.15 12.30
C HIS A 782 1.43 1.15 11.59
N CYS A 783 0.11 1.37 11.68
CA CYS A 783 -0.90 0.55 11.01
C CYS A 783 -0.89 0.71 9.47
N ASN A 784 -0.44 1.86 8.94
CA ASN A 784 -0.18 2.03 7.50
C ASN A 784 1.02 1.18 7.09
N VAL A 785 2.16 1.28 7.79
CA VAL A 785 3.38 0.50 7.50
C VAL A 785 3.11 -1.01 7.57
N LYS A 786 2.43 -1.49 8.63
CA LYS A 786 2.05 -2.91 8.73
C LYS A 786 1.02 -3.33 7.68
N LYS A 787 0.17 -2.41 7.17
CA LYS A 787 -0.73 -2.74 6.06
C LYS A 787 -0.02 -2.77 4.70
N GLU A 788 0.99 -1.94 4.49
CA GLU A 788 1.85 -1.93 3.31
C GLU A 788 2.70 -3.21 3.26
N ALA A 789 3.37 -3.58 4.36
CA ALA A 789 4.06 -4.86 4.51
C ALA A 789 3.14 -6.07 4.27
N SER A 790 1.91 -6.05 4.80
CA SER A 790 0.88 -7.06 4.54
C SER A 790 0.52 -7.16 3.04
N ILE A 791 0.49 -6.04 2.31
CA ILE A 791 0.23 -6.04 0.86
C ILE A 791 1.43 -6.60 0.09
N ASP A 792 2.66 -6.24 0.49
CA ASP A 792 3.88 -6.71 -0.14
C ASP A 792 4.08 -8.23 0.04
N VAL A 793 3.96 -8.77 1.26
CA VAL A 793 3.99 -10.23 1.51
C VAL A 793 2.96 -10.97 0.64
N ASN A 794 1.74 -10.43 0.52
CA ASN A 794 0.69 -11.00 -0.34
C ASN A 794 0.99 -10.87 -1.85
N HIS A 795 1.89 -9.97 -2.25
CA HIS A 795 2.38 -9.86 -3.62
C HIS A 795 3.55 -10.81 -3.88
N GLN A 796 4.60 -10.77 -3.04
CA GLN A 796 5.78 -11.64 -3.16
C GLN A 796 5.40 -13.12 -3.05
N GLY A 797 4.51 -13.49 -2.13
CA GLY A 797 3.98 -14.86 -2.02
C GLY A 797 3.23 -15.33 -3.28
N LYS A 798 2.57 -14.43 -4.02
CA LYS A 798 1.92 -14.76 -5.29
C LYS A 798 2.89 -14.85 -6.47
N LEU A 799 4.00 -14.10 -6.44
CA LEU A 799 5.10 -14.27 -7.38
C LEU A 799 5.82 -15.60 -7.14
N LEU A 800 6.05 -15.99 -5.88
CA LEU A 800 6.55 -17.32 -5.49
C LEU A 800 5.62 -18.45 -5.99
N SER A 801 4.30 -18.35 -5.77
CA SER A 801 3.36 -19.31 -6.35
C SER A 801 3.36 -19.31 -7.88
N LEU A 802 3.51 -18.14 -8.54
CA LEU A 802 3.58 -18.06 -10.00
C LEU A 802 4.87 -18.71 -10.54
N ALA A 803 6.00 -18.54 -9.84
CA ALA A 803 7.25 -19.17 -10.21
C ALA A 803 7.14 -20.69 -10.13
N LEU A 804 6.66 -21.26 -9.01
CA LEU A 804 6.42 -22.70 -8.88
C LEU A 804 5.46 -23.24 -9.97
N TYR A 805 4.41 -22.48 -10.30
CA TYR A 805 3.46 -22.82 -11.35
C TYR A 805 4.07 -22.83 -12.76
N LEU A 806 5.02 -21.93 -13.05
CA LEU A 806 5.73 -21.86 -14.32
C LEU A 806 6.86 -22.88 -14.42
N ASP A 807 7.64 -23.05 -13.35
CA ASP A 807 8.79 -23.96 -13.24
C ASP A 807 8.36 -25.44 -13.39
N SER A 808 7.18 -25.79 -12.87
CA SER A 808 6.56 -27.11 -13.07
C SER A 808 6.11 -27.42 -14.50
N LYS A 809 6.23 -26.48 -15.44
CA LYS A 809 5.69 -26.60 -16.81
C LYS A 809 6.80 -26.48 -17.86
N PRO A 810 6.72 -27.26 -18.96
CA PRO A 810 7.70 -27.15 -20.04
C PRO A 810 7.65 -25.74 -20.64
N ALA A 811 8.82 -25.18 -20.96
CA ALA A 811 8.95 -23.83 -21.52
C ALA A 811 8.03 -23.63 -22.74
N ARG A 812 7.24 -22.55 -22.69
CA ARG A 812 6.23 -22.19 -23.70
C ARG A 812 6.31 -20.71 -24.01
N MET A 813 5.81 -20.37 -25.20
CA MET A 813 5.54 -18.98 -25.58
C MET A 813 4.12 -18.62 -25.18
N TYR A 814 3.95 -17.45 -24.59
CA TYR A 814 2.68 -16.90 -24.12
C TYR A 814 2.29 -15.68 -24.95
N GLU A 815 1.00 -15.41 -25.12
CA GLU A 815 0.55 -14.19 -25.79
C GLU A 815 0.55 -13.03 -24.78
N ALA A 816 1.33 -11.99 -25.08
CA ALA A 816 1.33 -10.74 -24.33
C ALA A 816 0.86 -9.58 -25.22
N ARG A 817 0.28 -8.54 -24.60
CA ARG A 817 -0.18 -7.34 -25.29
C ARG A 817 0.65 -6.14 -24.93
N VAL A 818 1.07 -5.37 -25.92
CA VAL A 818 1.89 -4.17 -25.71
C VAL A 818 1.05 -3.08 -25.04
N ILE A 819 1.48 -2.64 -23.86
CA ILE A 819 0.85 -1.59 -23.06
C ILE A 819 1.29 -0.22 -23.57
N ALA A 820 2.61 -0.05 -23.75
CA ALA A 820 3.26 1.21 -24.12
C ALA A 820 4.61 0.94 -24.80
N VAL A 821 5.06 1.89 -25.61
CA VAL A 821 6.32 1.82 -26.37
C VAL A 821 7.17 3.05 -26.08
N MET A 822 8.48 2.84 -25.95
CA MET A 822 9.51 3.85 -25.69
C MET A 822 10.71 3.59 -26.62
N GLU A 823 11.69 4.49 -26.61
CA GLU A 823 12.88 4.43 -27.48
C GLU A 823 13.67 3.13 -27.36
N ASN A 824 13.98 2.70 -26.13
CA ASN A 824 14.87 1.57 -25.83
C ASN A 824 14.17 0.39 -25.13
N SER A 825 12.83 0.40 -25.07
CA SER A 825 12.02 -0.62 -24.40
C SER A 825 10.53 -0.54 -24.77
N PHE A 826 9.78 -1.61 -24.53
CA PHE A 826 8.31 -1.61 -24.59
C PHE A 826 7.72 -2.41 -23.42
N ASP A 827 6.56 -1.99 -22.95
CA ASP A 827 5.86 -2.61 -21.82
C ASP A 827 4.80 -3.59 -22.31
N VAL A 828 4.65 -4.73 -21.65
CA VAL A 828 3.70 -5.78 -22.00
C VAL A 828 2.86 -6.25 -20.80
N SER A 829 1.62 -6.63 -21.09
CA SER A 829 0.68 -7.28 -20.18
C SER A 829 0.52 -8.74 -20.55
N LEU A 830 0.54 -9.62 -19.55
CA LEU A 830 0.16 -11.04 -19.66
C LEU A 830 -1.09 -11.27 -18.79
N PRO A 831 -2.31 -11.07 -19.33
CA PRO A 831 -3.55 -11.13 -18.55
C PRO A 831 -3.77 -12.48 -17.85
N GLU A 832 -3.35 -13.60 -18.48
CA GLU A 832 -3.47 -14.94 -17.91
C GLU A 832 -2.69 -15.13 -16.60
N PHE A 833 -1.64 -14.33 -16.37
CA PHE A 833 -0.85 -14.33 -15.14
C PHE A 833 -1.09 -13.09 -14.26
N GLY A 834 -1.88 -12.12 -14.72
CA GLY A 834 -2.02 -10.81 -14.09
C GLY A 834 -0.70 -10.03 -13.97
N LEU A 835 0.26 -10.34 -14.86
CA LEU A 835 1.64 -9.87 -14.81
C LEU A 835 1.85 -8.71 -15.80
N GLU A 836 2.55 -7.67 -15.36
CA GLU A 836 3.06 -6.61 -16.24
C GLU A 836 4.60 -6.63 -16.23
N ARG A 837 5.23 -6.40 -17.40
CA ARG A 837 6.68 -6.44 -17.58
C ARG A 837 7.15 -5.41 -18.60
N ARG A 838 8.32 -4.81 -18.36
CA ARG A 838 9.09 -4.06 -19.37
C ARG A 838 10.07 -4.98 -20.08
N ILE A 839 10.11 -4.91 -21.42
CA ILE A 839 11.08 -5.59 -22.25
C ILE A 839 12.07 -4.55 -22.79
N HIS A 840 13.34 -4.68 -22.42
CA HIS A 840 14.41 -3.81 -22.89
C HIS A 840 15.08 -4.35 -24.15
N LEU A 841 15.36 -3.48 -25.12
CA LEU A 841 15.96 -3.88 -26.39
C LEU A 841 17.40 -4.41 -26.24
N ALA A 842 18.13 -3.90 -25.25
CA ALA A 842 19.47 -4.40 -24.88
C ALA A 842 19.48 -5.87 -24.39
N SER A 843 18.32 -6.46 -24.07
CA SER A 843 18.17 -7.87 -23.70
C SER A 843 17.76 -8.76 -24.88
N LEU A 844 17.44 -8.19 -26.05
CA LEU A 844 16.94 -8.92 -27.22
C LEU A 844 18.04 -9.13 -28.27
N PRO A 845 18.00 -10.24 -29.04
CA PRO A 845 19.01 -10.56 -30.07
C PRO A 845 18.81 -9.77 -31.39
N ILE A 846 18.60 -8.46 -31.28
CA ILE A 846 18.35 -7.55 -32.42
C ILE A 846 19.67 -7.14 -33.12
N SER A 847 19.54 -6.52 -34.29
CA SER A 847 20.64 -5.90 -35.04
C SER A 847 20.59 -4.38 -34.99
N ASP A 848 19.40 -3.79 -35.09
CA ASP A 848 19.17 -2.34 -35.03
C ASP A 848 17.72 -2.03 -34.59
N HIS A 849 17.42 -0.78 -34.24
CA HIS A 849 16.05 -0.32 -33.98
C HIS A 849 15.85 1.17 -34.31
N GLU A 850 14.64 1.51 -34.75
CA GLU A 850 14.23 2.87 -35.12
C GLU A 850 12.93 3.24 -34.38
N TYR A 851 12.98 4.29 -33.55
CA TYR A 851 11.84 4.76 -32.77
C TYR A 851 11.24 6.05 -33.35
N ASP A 852 9.95 5.99 -33.67
CA ASP A 852 9.11 7.12 -34.05
C ASP A 852 8.48 7.70 -32.78
N SER A 853 9.00 8.85 -32.34
CA SER A 853 8.56 9.52 -31.10
C SER A 853 7.22 10.24 -31.23
N GLU A 854 6.82 10.67 -32.44
CA GLU A 854 5.51 11.29 -32.68
C GLU A 854 4.39 10.25 -32.55
N ARG A 855 4.62 9.03 -33.04
CA ARG A 855 3.62 7.95 -33.07
C ARG A 855 3.78 6.91 -31.95
N ARG A 856 4.88 6.96 -31.19
CA ARG A 856 5.32 5.90 -30.26
C ARG A 856 5.34 4.52 -30.95
N ILE A 857 5.94 4.46 -32.13
CA ILE A 857 6.10 3.23 -32.91
C ILE A 857 7.58 2.84 -32.89
N LEU A 858 7.87 1.58 -32.58
CA LEU A 858 9.23 1.04 -32.56
C LEU A 858 9.38 0.01 -33.67
N LYS A 859 10.30 0.26 -34.60
CA LYS A 859 10.67 -0.68 -35.67
C LYS A 859 11.93 -1.42 -35.21
N ILE A 860 11.86 -2.75 -35.14
CA ILE A 860 12.97 -3.60 -34.69
C ILE A 860 13.47 -4.41 -35.88
N ASP A 861 14.77 -4.27 -36.19
CA ASP A 861 15.46 -5.12 -37.15
C ASP A 861 16.11 -6.30 -36.43
N TRP A 862 15.44 -7.45 -36.46
CA TRP A 862 15.96 -8.74 -36.03
C TRP A 862 16.92 -9.31 -37.08
N LYS A 863 17.78 -10.25 -36.68
CA LYS A 863 18.79 -10.89 -37.55
C LYS A 863 18.26 -11.60 -38.82
N ALA A 864 16.93 -11.75 -38.95
CA ALA A 864 16.28 -12.39 -40.10
C ALA A 864 14.97 -11.71 -40.55
N SER A 865 14.51 -10.63 -39.88
CA SER A 865 13.22 -9.99 -40.18
C SER A 865 13.12 -8.59 -39.59
N ARG A 866 12.30 -7.72 -40.18
CA ARG A 866 11.93 -6.42 -39.60
C ARG A 866 10.51 -6.50 -39.04
N GLN A 867 10.33 -6.08 -37.80
CA GLN A 867 9.03 -5.98 -37.13
C GLN A 867 8.72 -4.51 -36.80
N THR A 868 7.44 -4.16 -36.79
CA THR A 868 6.94 -2.91 -36.20
C THR A 868 6.15 -3.26 -34.94
N ILE A 869 6.35 -2.50 -33.87
CA ILE A 869 5.66 -2.66 -32.58
C ILE A 869 5.05 -1.31 -32.17
N GLN A 870 3.76 -1.35 -31.85
CA GLN A 870 2.94 -0.25 -31.33
C GLN A 870 2.10 -0.75 -30.14
N ALA A 871 1.33 0.14 -29.50
CA ALA A 871 0.40 -0.27 -28.44
C ALA A 871 -0.70 -1.22 -28.96
N LEU A 872 -1.26 -2.05 -28.07
CA LEU A 872 -2.26 -3.11 -28.32
C LEU A 872 -1.77 -4.32 -29.14
N ASP A 873 -0.61 -4.25 -29.81
CA ASP A 873 -0.05 -5.35 -30.61
C ASP A 873 0.08 -6.65 -29.79
N LYS A 874 -0.17 -7.77 -30.47
CA LYS A 874 0.10 -9.13 -29.98
C LYS A 874 1.58 -9.46 -30.18
N VAL A 875 2.28 -9.76 -29.09
CA VAL A 875 3.64 -10.28 -29.11
C VAL A 875 3.72 -11.63 -28.39
N LYS A 876 4.58 -12.53 -28.87
CA LYS A 876 4.84 -13.81 -28.19
C LYS A 876 6.05 -13.68 -27.29
N VAL A 877 5.89 -13.98 -26.00
CA VAL A 877 6.95 -13.87 -25.00
C VAL A 877 7.25 -15.21 -24.35
N THR A 878 8.54 -15.47 -24.06
CA THR A 878 8.98 -16.64 -23.30
C THR A 878 9.34 -16.22 -21.87
N LEU A 879 8.61 -16.76 -20.89
CA LEU A 879 8.89 -16.57 -19.46
C LEU A 879 9.95 -17.57 -18.97
N THR A 880 10.74 -17.15 -17.98
CA THR A 880 11.67 -18.03 -17.25
C THR A 880 11.73 -17.70 -15.76
N THR A 881 12.03 -18.73 -14.97
CA THR A 881 12.09 -18.73 -13.51
C THR A 881 13.54 -18.85 -13.02
N GLU A 882 14.01 -17.88 -12.21
CA GLU A 882 15.27 -18.04 -11.46
C GLU A 882 14.94 -18.39 -9.99
N MET A 883 14.85 -19.69 -9.69
CA MET A 883 14.52 -20.22 -8.35
C MET A 883 15.62 -19.98 -7.29
N VAL A 884 16.78 -19.44 -7.68
CA VAL A 884 17.91 -19.10 -6.79
C VAL A 884 17.90 -17.61 -6.40
N ARG A 885 16.70 -17.03 -6.25
CA ARG A 885 16.44 -15.67 -5.74
C ARG A 885 15.24 -15.68 -4.80
N THR A 886 15.07 -14.62 -4.01
CA THR A 886 13.91 -14.42 -3.13
C THR A 886 13.23 -13.07 -3.39
N PRO A 887 11.93 -13.06 -3.80
CA PRO A 887 11.24 -14.21 -4.38
C PRO A 887 11.97 -14.75 -5.63
N PRO A 888 11.63 -15.94 -6.12
CA PRO A 888 12.13 -16.41 -7.41
C PRO A 888 11.86 -15.40 -8.53
N SER A 889 12.86 -15.14 -9.38
CA SER A 889 12.71 -14.16 -10.45
C SER A 889 11.82 -14.68 -11.56
N ILE A 890 10.96 -13.82 -12.12
CA ILE A 890 10.15 -14.12 -13.31
C ILE A 890 10.48 -13.08 -14.38
N ARG A 891 11.27 -13.52 -15.37
CA ARG A 891 11.85 -12.68 -16.43
C ARG A 891 11.35 -13.08 -17.81
N ILE A 892 11.41 -12.14 -18.76
CA ILE A 892 11.14 -12.41 -20.18
C ILE A 892 12.49 -12.55 -20.91
N LEU A 893 12.81 -13.75 -21.41
CA LEU A 893 14.06 -13.99 -22.17
C LEU A 893 13.97 -13.55 -23.63
N ALA A 894 12.78 -13.61 -24.23
CA ALA A 894 12.57 -13.28 -25.62
C ALA A 894 11.14 -12.79 -25.84
N ALA A 895 11.00 -11.70 -26.58
CA ALA A 895 9.87 -11.53 -27.49
C ALA A 895 10.32 -12.06 -28.86
N ASN A 896 9.45 -12.78 -29.57
CA ASN A 896 9.68 -13.17 -30.96
C ASN A 896 8.52 -12.65 -31.82
N PRO A 897 8.76 -12.32 -33.10
CA PRO A 897 7.68 -12.16 -34.08
C PRO A 897 6.76 -13.40 -34.15
N PHE A 898 5.60 -13.22 -34.77
CA PHE A 898 4.92 -14.31 -35.47
C PHE A 898 5.60 -14.60 -36.81
#